data_AF-A0A0G3UJE1-F1
#
_entry.id   AF-A0A0G3UJE1-F1
#
_cell.length_a   1.000
_cell.length_b   1.000
_cell.length_c   1.000
_cell.angle_alpha   90.00
_cell.angle_beta   90.00
_cell.angle_gamma   90.00
#
_symmetry.space_group_name_H-M   'P 1'
#
loop_
_entity.id
_entity.type
_entity.pdbx_description
1 polymer ?
#
loop_
_entity_poly.entity_id
_entity_poly.type
_entity_poly.pdbx_seq_one_letter_code
_entity_poly.pdbx_strand_id
1 'polypeptide(L)'
;MSTTTRDEILAGEQRAVDHAYDCYTTKLAELSGTSAATASASGKDGIANRAEAEARAEAYGGLGDEALVFSRVDAPEDPGGEPRPWYIGRRGVKDSANDPVVLLWTSPLAKTWSEARPESPGEVVLRRQLRCVQRIVEGYFDEISPPAPAPEAVPVPESADVPVPRRAADDSTPEEADASPAPERTSAPTPGDVLRRQRRKVLQPDDFLLQELQRSRGGRMRDIVETIRRDQMALVTGSPSDILVVQGGPGTGKSAVGLHRVTWLVNNEHFKAQDILVIGPHQRFLDYVGQVLPTLGTRDVNAVQLDRLWEGETLGVDSPKARMAKSGEGMAAVLRRRVESDYRPEALDALTVAPSYEGDEPGVVVTAGSTTLRVPKSEVLALLDQAHAGDGPFRERRDRFRGLFVDRLLQELADVAPRRGQAGTIRRDLERNRRVERLVERVWPSPGPREALRSLYDSADLLRECADGILDEDEQTVLLRARAASADADPWTLDDHVCLEELRVLISGETPPRYGHIVVDEAQDLTPMQARSLRRRCAVGGSMTVLGDLAQATGAHTPTSWDLLGALLSDHGDWSVAQLTTSYRVPAEIMEFVAPLARVVAPSLPYPQAVREAGADAVRTVATEPWKLLDDTVAHVARLVRTSDGNSPRSVAVIVPDDSDWLDAISHRIHEGGAIAERDRDAVSVLAAAQAKGMEYDHVLVVEPATIANRGPAGLRQLYVALTRSTQSLTVLHTAALPEALTASADDSEPAAPDVRPAGAAESVPRIGTDVRVEVVGHVSGGRYKVRPLSPVIGRPLVLTVRQGSVPPRRGDKLDCWVFANDTSQTVLTADQRGRSPVSERMAGRYLAALDVLGELTGSDGDVPDARNRLSELQGMANRILRRDQADWVDVLHLFGDPDRERLGALRDLAATTNRAIKDGTFDAGRLAEGLNASGWAGPLAEARRELRERFGTATKPNSGGAITVAPTQPAEKEEVQMNTADTAAATPAATTKDGFLRALEAAAGADRTCKKHEAVRHALKASLLWADLQPADSSVVDVSCVTQHGLFLYEALGAGCSTYVDLRSGATRLLEINHTLPAPADGLYLVLSEPPAEDWSVDTIRDVFRVNVIWRSPTGWGGDNAHTAFGSSGVSNHQ
;
A
#
# COMPACT_ATOMS: atom_id res chain seq x y z
N MET A 1 -10.79 10.20 -53.01
CA MET A 1 -9.40 10.59 -52.73
C MET A 1 -8.78 9.49 -51.88
N SER A 2 -7.71 8.91 -52.42
CA SER A 2 -6.67 8.01 -51.89
C SER A 2 -7.02 7.02 -50.76
N THR A 3 -7.27 5.78 -51.14
CA THR A 3 -6.83 4.58 -50.41
C THR A 3 -5.31 4.64 -50.21
N THR A 4 -4.85 5.23 -49.11
CA THR A 4 -3.44 5.21 -48.69
C THR A 4 -3.01 3.75 -48.62
N THR A 5 -1.98 3.36 -49.37
CA THR A 5 -1.50 1.98 -49.34
C THR A 5 -0.92 1.69 -47.95
N ARG A 6 -1.09 0.47 -47.43
CA ARG A 6 -0.61 0.08 -46.09
C ARG A 6 0.88 0.44 -45.88
N ASP A 7 1.67 0.36 -46.94
CA ASP A 7 3.09 0.71 -46.97
C ASP A 7 3.35 2.21 -46.84
N GLU A 8 2.49 3.06 -47.42
CA GLU A 8 2.56 4.52 -47.25
C GLU A 8 2.26 4.93 -45.80
N ILE A 9 1.30 4.25 -45.15
CA ILE A 9 1.01 4.45 -43.73
C ILE A 9 2.23 4.04 -42.89
N LEU A 10 2.75 2.82 -43.09
CA LEU A 10 3.94 2.35 -42.37
C LEU A 10 5.15 3.27 -42.55
N ALA A 11 5.40 3.74 -43.77
CA ALA A 11 6.47 4.70 -44.04
C ALA A 11 6.23 6.06 -43.34
N GLY A 12 4.97 6.48 -43.22
CA GLY A 12 4.57 7.66 -42.45
C GLY A 12 4.84 7.51 -40.96
N GLU A 13 4.39 6.40 -40.37
CA GLU A 13 4.62 6.09 -38.96
C GLU A 13 6.12 5.92 -38.67
N GLN A 14 6.88 5.26 -39.56
CA GLN A 14 8.33 5.11 -39.44
C GLN A 14 9.04 6.47 -39.36
N ARG A 15 8.69 7.42 -40.23
CA ARG A 15 9.29 8.78 -40.19
C ARG A 15 9.01 9.49 -38.86
N ALA A 16 7.81 9.33 -38.32
CA ALA A 16 7.46 9.94 -37.04
C ALA A 16 8.19 9.28 -35.86
N VAL A 17 8.31 7.96 -35.87
CA VAL A 17 9.07 7.20 -34.86
C VAL A 17 10.57 7.54 -34.94
N ASP A 18 11.14 7.63 -36.14
CA ASP A 18 12.54 8.07 -36.33
C ASP A 18 12.76 9.47 -35.74
N HIS A 19 11.86 10.42 -36.02
CA HIS A 19 11.92 11.76 -35.43
C HIS A 19 11.84 11.73 -33.89
N ALA A 20 10.95 10.92 -33.32
CA ALA A 20 10.86 10.75 -31.88
C ALA A 20 12.15 10.18 -31.27
N TYR A 21 12.79 9.21 -31.93
CA TYR A 21 14.07 8.65 -31.50
C TYR A 21 15.22 9.66 -31.63
N ASP A 22 15.24 10.47 -32.68
CA ASP A 22 16.24 11.53 -32.84
C ASP A 22 16.12 12.55 -31.70
N CYS A 23 14.90 13.04 -31.41
CA CYS A 23 14.67 13.93 -30.27
C CYS A 23 15.05 13.28 -28.93
N TYR A 24 14.69 12.01 -28.72
CA TYR A 24 15.06 11.26 -27.52
C TYR A 24 16.57 11.14 -27.34
N THR A 25 17.30 10.78 -28.41
CA THR A 25 18.76 10.62 -28.37
C THR A 25 19.48 11.96 -28.20
N THR A 26 19.02 13.04 -28.84
CA THR A 26 19.51 14.40 -28.59
C THR A 26 19.32 14.79 -27.14
N LYS A 27 18.12 14.55 -26.58
CA LYS A 27 17.86 14.90 -25.19
C LYS A 27 18.69 14.10 -24.20
N LEU A 28 18.88 12.81 -24.47
CA LEU A 28 19.74 11.95 -23.67
C LEU A 28 21.20 12.43 -23.73
N ALA A 29 21.69 12.80 -24.91
CA ALA A 29 23.03 13.34 -25.10
C ALA A 29 23.21 14.71 -24.41
N GLU A 30 22.18 15.57 -24.38
CA GLU A 30 22.20 16.81 -23.59
C GLU A 30 22.33 16.51 -22.10
N LEU A 31 21.50 15.60 -21.57
CA LEU A 31 21.52 15.21 -20.15
C LEU A 31 22.88 14.63 -19.75
N SER A 32 23.44 13.74 -20.56
CA SER A 32 24.77 13.16 -20.37
C SER A 32 25.91 14.16 -20.61
N GLY A 33 25.77 15.08 -21.58
CA GLY A 33 26.79 16.06 -21.94
C GLY A 33 26.89 17.23 -20.94
N THR A 34 25.77 17.63 -20.34
CA THR A 34 25.74 18.62 -19.25
C THR A 34 26.61 18.16 -18.09
N SER A 35 26.60 16.85 -17.78
CA SER A 35 27.49 16.22 -16.77
C SER A 35 28.98 16.49 -16.99
N ALA A 36 29.46 16.51 -18.25
CA ALA A 36 30.86 16.78 -18.59
C ALA A 36 31.21 18.29 -18.54
N ALA A 37 30.27 19.16 -18.90
CA ALA A 37 30.46 20.61 -18.90
C ALA A 37 30.44 21.21 -17.49
N THR A 38 29.49 20.83 -16.63
CA THR A 38 29.42 21.31 -15.23
C THR A 38 30.53 20.73 -14.35
N ALA A 39 31.01 19.52 -14.66
CA ALA A 39 32.17 18.91 -14.01
C ALA A 39 33.47 19.71 -14.18
N SER A 40 33.57 20.52 -15.24
CA SER A 40 34.79 21.28 -15.55
C SER A 40 34.85 22.63 -14.80
N ALA A 41 33.78 23.02 -14.07
CA ALA A 41 33.62 24.36 -13.52
C ALA A 41 33.73 24.48 -11.97
N SER A 42 33.67 23.39 -11.19
CA SER A 42 33.87 23.43 -9.72
C SER A 42 34.19 22.05 -9.13
N GLY A 43 35.27 21.91 -8.35
CA GLY A 43 35.86 20.63 -7.96
C GLY A 43 35.14 19.80 -6.88
N LYS A 44 34.16 20.36 -6.16
CA LYS A 44 33.36 19.63 -5.14
C LYS A 44 31.90 19.44 -5.59
N ASP A 45 31.26 20.49 -6.11
CA ASP A 45 29.90 20.41 -6.68
C ASP A 45 29.88 19.63 -7.99
N GLY A 46 31.00 19.59 -8.71
CA GLY A 46 31.13 18.85 -9.96
C GLY A 46 30.92 17.34 -9.82
N ILE A 47 31.18 16.74 -8.66
CA ILE A 47 30.98 15.29 -8.44
C ILE A 47 29.52 14.98 -8.11
N ALA A 48 28.88 15.76 -7.24
CA ALA A 48 27.46 15.60 -6.90
C ALA A 48 26.56 15.94 -8.09
N ASN A 49 26.84 17.04 -8.79
CA ASN A 49 26.11 17.43 -10.00
C ASN A 49 26.35 16.44 -11.15
N ARG A 50 27.56 15.86 -11.26
CA ARG A 50 27.83 14.77 -12.19
C ARG A 50 26.99 13.55 -11.84
N ALA A 51 27.02 13.10 -10.59
CA ALA A 51 26.24 11.94 -10.15
C ALA A 51 24.73 12.16 -10.36
N GLU A 52 24.21 13.37 -10.07
CA GLU A 52 22.80 13.73 -10.29
C GLU A 52 22.45 13.83 -11.78
N ALA A 53 23.33 14.40 -12.61
CA ALA A 53 23.13 14.47 -14.06
C ALA A 53 23.23 13.10 -14.73
N GLU A 54 24.17 12.25 -14.29
CA GLU A 54 24.30 10.86 -14.71
C GLU A 54 23.07 10.06 -14.30
N ALA A 55 22.60 10.18 -13.05
CA ALA A 55 21.38 9.54 -12.58
C ALA A 55 20.15 9.99 -13.38
N ARG A 56 20.03 11.29 -13.70
CA ARG A 56 18.94 11.81 -14.56
C ARG A 56 19.02 11.28 -15.99
N ALA A 57 20.22 11.21 -16.57
CA ALA A 57 20.42 10.66 -17.91
C ALA A 57 20.11 9.16 -17.92
N GLU A 58 20.50 8.42 -16.89
CA GLU A 58 20.22 7.00 -16.76
C GLU A 58 18.72 6.73 -16.57
N ALA A 59 18.04 7.54 -15.75
CA ALA A 59 16.60 7.46 -15.52
C ALA A 59 15.79 7.81 -16.77
N TYR A 60 16.19 8.85 -17.51
CA TYR A 60 15.59 9.20 -18.80
C TYR A 60 15.87 8.11 -19.86
N GLY A 61 17.07 7.54 -19.80
CA GLY A 61 17.54 6.41 -20.59
C GLY A 61 16.89 5.06 -20.23
N GLY A 62 17.58 3.97 -20.57
CA GLY A 62 17.25 2.63 -20.07
C GLY A 62 16.07 1.92 -20.75
N LEU A 63 15.70 2.33 -21.97
CA LEU A 63 14.72 1.59 -22.79
C LEU A 63 15.23 0.20 -23.22
N GLY A 64 16.56 -0.02 -23.27
CA GLY A 64 17.11 -1.28 -23.75
C GLY A 64 16.67 -1.57 -25.18
N ASP A 65 16.04 -2.72 -25.39
CA ASP A 65 15.49 -3.15 -26.69
C ASP A 65 14.02 -2.74 -26.89
N GLU A 66 13.40 -2.09 -25.91
CA GLU A 66 11.98 -1.71 -25.93
C GLU A 66 11.70 -0.52 -26.87
N ALA A 67 10.50 -0.48 -27.42
CA ALA A 67 10.04 0.62 -28.25
C ALA A 67 9.73 1.89 -27.44
N LEU A 68 10.19 3.04 -27.94
CA LEU A 68 9.87 4.36 -27.38
C LEU A 68 8.38 4.69 -27.56
N VAL A 69 7.83 4.39 -28.74
CA VAL A 69 6.46 4.69 -29.17
C VAL A 69 5.74 3.39 -29.49
N PHE A 70 4.53 3.23 -28.97
CA PHE A 70 3.72 2.02 -29.19
C PHE A 70 2.28 2.33 -29.63
N SER A 71 1.85 3.59 -29.60
CA SER A 71 0.50 3.98 -30.04
C SER A 71 0.50 5.38 -30.64
N ARG A 72 -0.46 5.61 -31.55
CA ARG A 72 -0.85 6.91 -32.09
C ARG A 72 -2.33 7.17 -31.82
N VAL A 73 -2.67 8.39 -31.47
CA VAL A 73 -4.05 8.85 -31.26
C VAL A 73 -4.24 10.16 -32.03
N ASP A 74 -5.30 10.26 -32.83
CA ASP A 74 -5.70 11.53 -33.43
C ASP A 74 -6.88 12.08 -32.63
N ALA A 75 -6.64 13.16 -31.88
CA ALA A 75 -7.59 13.78 -30.97
C ALA A 75 -7.22 15.26 -30.75
N PRO A 76 -8.18 16.13 -30.38
CA PRO A 76 -7.87 17.51 -30.04
C PRO A 76 -7.15 17.58 -28.68
N GLU A 77 -6.32 18.61 -28.51
CA GLU A 77 -5.63 18.86 -27.22
C GLU A 77 -6.61 19.33 -26.14
N ASP A 78 -7.46 20.28 -26.53
CA ASP A 78 -8.53 20.85 -25.71
C ASP A 78 -9.91 20.40 -26.23
N PRO A 79 -10.90 20.21 -25.35
CA PRO A 79 -12.24 19.79 -25.75
C PRO A 79 -12.85 20.68 -26.83
N GLY A 80 -13.37 20.07 -27.90
CA GLY A 80 -13.95 20.78 -29.05
C GLY A 80 -12.97 21.41 -30.04
N GLY A 81 -11.65 21.21 -29.88
CA GLY A 81 -10.62 21.67 -30.83
C GLY A 81 -10.50 20.82 -32.11
N GLU A 82 -9.58 21.19 -33.00
CA GLU A 82 -9.26 20.39 -34.19
C GLU A 82 -8.38 19.18 -33.83
N PRO A 83 -8.71 17.96 -34.31
CA PRO A 83 -7.90 16.77 -34.04
C PRO A 83 -6.51 16.84 -34.68
N ARG A 84 -5.48 16.51 -33.91
CA ARG A 84 -4.09 16.37 -34.39
C ARG A 84 -3.48 15.02 -33.99
N PRO A 85 -2.45 14.52 -34.69
CA PRO A 85 -1.81 13.26 -34.33
C PRO A 85 -0.94 13.41 -33.08
N TRP A 86 -1.09 12.47 -32.16
CA TRP A 86 -0.33 12.33 -30.93
C TRP A 86 0.30 10.96 -30.84
N TYR A 87 1.59 10.89 -30.56
CA TYR A 87 2.29 9.63 -30.31
C TYR A 87 2.37 9.38 -28.81
N ILE A 88 2.00 8.17 -28.39
CA ILE A 88 2.02 7.74 -26.99
C ILE A 88 3.15 6.73 -26.81
N GLY A 89 3.93 6.93 -25.75
CA GLY A 89 5.14 6.16 -25.50
C GLY A 89 5.55 6.03 -24.04
N ARG A 90 6.67 5.34 -23.84
CA ARG A 90 7.24 5.01 -22.51
C ARG A 90 8.01 6.16 -21.87
N ARG A 91 8.34 7.18 -22.64
CA ARG A 91 9.02 8.41 -22.20
C ARG A 91 8.33 9.60 -22.82
N GLY A 92 8.19 10.67 -22.03
CA GLY A 92 7.82 11.97 -22.57
C GLY A 92 9.00 12.54 -23.33
N VAL A 93 8.83 12.78 -24.63
CA VAL A 93 9.88 13.34 -25.50
C VAL A 93 9.38 14.65 -26.08
N LYS A 94 10.26 15.65 -26.04
CA LYS A 94 10.02 16.96 -26.62
C LYS A 94 11.10 17.27 -27.65
N ASP A 95 10.74 18.07 -28.64
CA ASP A 95 11.71 18.56 -29.63
C ASP A 95 12.50 19.77 -29.10
N SER A 96 13.33 20.36 -29.96
CA SER A 96 14.12 21.56 -29.64
C SER A 96 13.29 22.82 -29.41
N ALA A 97 12.05 22.88 -29.90
CA ALA A 97 11.11 23.97 -29.64
C ALA A 97 10.33 23.76 -28.32
N ASN A 98 10.58 22.65 -27.62
CA ASN A 98 9.90 22.22 -26.41
C ASN A 98 8.45 21.75 -26.66
N ASP A 99 8.11 21.42 -27.91
CA ASP A 99 6.83 20.85 -28.29
C ASP A 99 6.81 19.34 -28.02
N PRO A 100 5.72 18.77 -27.49
CA PRO A 100 5.61 17.35 -27.20
C PRO A 100 5.57 16.52 -28.48
N VAL A 101 6.58 15.68 -28.68
CA VAL A 101 6.67 14.70 -29.79
C VAL A 101 6.09 13.36 -29.37
N VAL A 102 6.40 12.92 -28.14
CA VAL A 102 5.86 11.71 -27.55
C VAL A 102 5.24 12.06 -26.21
N LEU A 103 3.93 11.82 -26.07
CA LEU A 103 3.24 11.89 -24.81
C LEU A 103 3.50 10.63 -23.99
N LEU A 104 3.79 10.84 -22.70
CA LEU A 104 3.93 9.74 -21.77
C LEU A 104 2.56 9.04 -21.59
N TRP A 105 2.56 7.71 -21.63
CA TRP A 105 1.34 6.92 -21.51
C TRP A 105 0.57 7.11 -20.19
N THR A 106 1.27 7.55 -19.13
CA THR A 106 0.64 7.87 -17.84
C THR A 106 0.02 9.27 -17.78
N SER A 107 0.11 10.07 -18.85
CA SER A 107 -0.43 11.43 -18.87
C SER A 107 -1.97 11.44 -18.82
N PRO A 108 -2.60 12.49 -18.25
CA PRO A 108 -4.06 12.60 -18.17
C PRO A 108 -4.76 12.51 -19.55
N LEU A 109 -4.16 13.09 -20.59
CA LEU A 109 -4.67 13.01 -21.97
C LEU A 109 -4.59 11.57 -22.51
N ALA A 110 -3.42 10.92 -22.39
CA ALA A 110 -3.24 9.54 -22.81
C ALA A 110 -4.20 8.58 -22.08
N LYS A 111 -4.46 8.81 -20.78
CA LYS A 111 -5.49 8.07 -20.02
C LYS A 111 -6.86 8.22 -20.64
N THR A 112 -7.32 9.47 -20.85
CA THR A 112 -8.65 9.78 -21.38
C THR A 112 -8.86 9.13 -22.75
N TRP A 113 -7.87 9.22 -23.63
CA TRP A 113 -7.95 8.61 -24.96
C TRP A 113 -7.84 7.09 -24.94
N SER A 114 -7.12 6.50 -23.97
CA SER A 114 -7.06 5.04 -23.78
C SER A 114 -8.40 4.45 -23.31
N GLU A 115 -9.20 5.25 -22.60
CA GLU A 115 -10.53 4.85 -22.13
C GLU A 115 -11.62 4.92 -23.21
N ALA A 116 -11.38 5.54 -24.37
CA ALA A 116 -12.34 5.62 -25.47
C ALA A 116 -12.71 4.22 -26.02
N ARG A 117 -13.99 4.00 -26.38
CA ARG A 117 -14.46 2.76 -27.04
C ARG A 117 -14.66 2.96 -28.54
N PRO A 118 -14.55 1.92 -29.37
CA PRO A 118 -15.01 1.99 -30.75
C PRO A 118 -16.49 2.38 -30.87
N GLU A 119 -17.35 1.92 -29.95
CA GLU A 119 -18.79 2.23 -29.96
C GLU A 119 -19.12 3.63 -29.43
N SER A 120 -18.19 4.23 -28.68
CA SER A 120 -18.29 5.57 -28.10
C SER A 120 -16.90 6.20 -28.01
N PRO A 121 -16.37 6.66 -29.15
CA PRO A 121 -14.98 7.10 -29.26
C PRO A 121 -14.74 8.49 -28.65
N GLY A 122 -15.80 9.23 -28.34
CA GLY A 122 -15.70 10.60 -27.84
C GLY A 122 -15.04 11.51 -28.87
N GLU A 123 -13.95 12.16 -28.47
CA GLU A 123 -13.17 13.08 -29.32
C GLU A 123 -12.03 12.37 -30.08
N VAL A 124 -11.83 11.06 -29.86
CA VAL A 124 -10.79 10.28 -30.53
C VAL A 124 -11.27 9.90 -31.94
N VAL A 125 -10.56 10.39 -32.96
CA VAL A 125 -10.88 10.13 -34.38
C VAL A 125 -10.20 8.86 -34.89
N LEU A 126 -8.96 8.63 -34.46
CA LEU A 126 -8.16 7.46 -34.80
C LEU A 126 -7.40 7.03 -33.55
N ARG A 127 -7.39 5.72 -33.26
CA ARG A 127 -6.44 5.13 -32.30
C ARG A 127 -5.77 3.94 -32.96
N ARG A 128 -4.46 4.06 -33.15
CA ARG A 128 -3.60 3.11 -33.84
C ARG A 128 -2.55 2.56 -32.90
N GLN A 129 -2.54 1.26 -32.67
CA GLN A 129 -1.43 0.57 -32.03
C GLN A 129 -0.31 0.39 -33.06
N LEU A 130 0.91 0.70 -32.67
CA LEU A 130 2.11 0.57 -33.49
C LEU A 130 2.95 -0.60 -32.97
N ARG A 131 3.36 -1.49 -33.88
CA ARG A 131 4.33 -2.53 -33.57
C ARG A 131 5.72 -2.02 -33.89
N CYS A 132 6.52 -1.80 -32.85
CA CYS A 132 7.85 -1.25 -32.97
C CYS A 132 8.86 -2.19 -32.31
N VAL A 133 10.00 -2.44 -32.97
CA VAL A 133 11.19 -3.02 -32.32
C VAL A 133 12.25 -1.94 -32.30
N GLN A 134 12.55 -1.44 -31.10
CA GLN A 134 13.31 -0.20 -30.95
C GLN A 134 12.70 0.90 -31.85
N ARG A 135 13.46 1.39 -32.83
CA ARG A 135 13.02 2.43 -33.78
C ARG A 135 12.29 1.92 -35.02
N ILE A 136 12.21 0.62 -35.25
CA ILE A 136 11.66 0.06 -36.49
C ILE A 136 10.17 -0.24 -36.31
N VAL A 137 9.31 0.39 -37.12
CA VAL A 137 7.88 0.15 -37.21
C VAL A 137 7.62 -1.02 -38.16
N GLU A 138 7.22 -2.15 -37.60
CA GLU A 138 6.98 -3.38 -38.36
C GLU A 138 5.51 -3.57 -38.74
N GLY A 139 4.60 -2.84 -38.11
CA GLY A 139 3.17 -3.07 -38.25
C GLY A 139 2.34 -2.05 -37.49
N TYR A 140 1.03 -2.02 -37.79
CA TYR A 140 0.07 -1.26 -37.02
C TYR A 140 -1.30 -1.95 -37.02
N PHE A 141 -2.14 -1.57 -36.06
CA PHE A 141 -3.55 -1.97 -35.96
C PHE A 141 -4.40 -0.79 -35.49
N ASP A 142 -5.52 -0.54 -36.18
CA ASP A 142 -6.43 0.56 -35.84
C ASP A 142 -7.57 0.03 -34.97
N GLU A 143 -7.59 0.42 -33.69
CA GLU A 143 -8.65 0.07 -32.74
C GLU A 143 -9.89 0.95 -32.92
N ILE A 144 -9.67 2.24 -33.20
CA ILE A 144 -10.72 3.21 -33.53
C ILE A 144 -10.34 3.77 -34.89
N SER A 145 -11.25 3.71 -35.85
CA SER A 145 -11.07 4.26 -37.19
C SER A 145 -12.26 5.13 -37.55
N PRO A 146 -12.08 6.15 -38.41
CA PRO A 146 -13.21 6.88 -38.95
C PRO A 146 -14.17 5.93 -39.70
N PRO A 147 -15.49 6.15 -39.64
CA PRO A 147 -16.45 5.28 -40.33
C PRO A 147 -16.13 5.26 -41.82
N ALA A 148 -15.98 4.06 -42.38
CA ALA A 148 -15.83 3.91 -43.82
C ALA A 148 -17.07 4.50 -44.51
N PRO A 149 -16.91 5.25 -45.63
CA PRO A 149 -18.06 5.68 -46.41
C PRO A 149 -18.87 4.43 -46.78
N ALA A 150 -20.18 4.46 -46.49
CA ALA A 150 -21.08 3.39 -46.87
C ALA A 150 -20.88 3.09 -48.37
N PRO A 151 -20.78 1.82 -48.79
CA PRO A 151 -20.72 1.52 -50.21
C PRO A 151 -21.94 2.16 -50.87
N GLU A 152 -21.70 2.97 -51.92
CA GLU A 152 -22.77 3.56 -52.71
C GLU A 152 -23.76 2.45 -53.06
N ALA A 153 -25.02 2.67 -52.70
CA ALA A 153 -26.10 1.76 -53.03
C ALA A 153 -26.08 1.52 -54.54
N VAL A 154 -25.74 0.30 -54.94
CA VAL A 154 -25.91 -0.15 -56.32
C VAL A 154 -27.39 0.08 -56.66
N PRO A 155 -27.71 0.82 -57.73
CA PRO A 155 -29.10 1.08 -58.09
C PRO A 155 -29.79 -0.27 -58.37
N VAL A 156 -30.84 -0.53 -57.60
CA VAL A 156 -31.74 -1.67 -57.77
C VAL A 156 -32.33 -1.59 -59.18
N PRO A 157 -32.23 -2.61 -60.04
CA PRO A 157 -32.94 -2.62 -61.30
C PRO A 157 -34.44 -2.74 -61.03
N GLU A 158 -35.21 -1.90 -61.72
CA GLU A 158 -36.67 -1.84 -61.68
C GLU A 158 -37.31 -3.21 -61.96
N SER A 159 -38.37 -3.47 -61.20
CA SER A 159 -39.24 -4.63 -61.29
C SER A 159 -39.87 -4.77 -62.68
N ALA A 160 -39.51 -5.83 -63.41
CA ALA A 160 -40.28 -6.32 -64.54
C ALA A 160 -41.31 -7.36 -64.05
N ASP A 161 -42.56 -7.14 -64.45
CA ASP A 161 -43.75 -7.94 -64.15
C ASP A 161 -43.55 -9.46 -64.33
N VAL A 162 -44.06 -10.19 -63.34
CA VAL A 162 -44.23 -11.65 -63.40
C VAL A 162 -45.64 -11.98 -63.90
N PRO A 163 -45.80 -12.73 -65.02
CA PRO A 163 -47.05 -13.42 -65.30
C PRO A 163 -47.10 -14.82 -64.67
N VAL A 164 -48.29 -15.13 -64.17
CA VAL A 164 -48.79 -16.34 -63.45
C VAL A 164 -48.63 -17.65 -64.28
N PRO A 165 -48.52 -18.84 -63.65
CA PRO A 165 -47.86 -20.01 -64.24
C PRO A 165 -48.80 -20.94 -65.03
N ARG A 166 -48.22 -21.75 -65.92
CA ARG A 166 -48.87 -22.94 -66.50
C ARG A 166 -48.03 -24.21 -66.32
N ARG A 167 -48.76 -25.30 -66.15
CA ARG A 167 -48.35 -26.66 -65.78
C ARG A 167 -47.81 -27.51 -66.95
N ALA A 168 -46.96 -28.46 -66.54
CA ALA A 168 -46.80 -29.86 -67.00
C ALA A 168 -46.19 -30.17 -68.38
N ALA A 169 -45.12 -30.98 -68.37
CA ALA A 169 -45.08 -32.39 -68.84
C ALA A 169 -43.71 -32.79 -69.43
N ASP A 170 -43.18 -33.91 -68.89
CA ASP A 170 -42.41 -35.03 -69.47
C ASP A 170 -41.15 -34.92 -70.35
N ASP A 171 -40.26 -35.90 -70.06
CA ASP A 171 -39.18 -36.55 -70.84
C ASP A 171 -37.99 -35.69 -71.31
N SER A 172 -36.71 -36.05 -71.15
CA SER A 172 -36.05 -37.37 -71.15
C SER A 172 -34.54 -37.23 -70.75
N THR A 173 -33.98 -38.30 -70.19
CA THR A 173 -32.56 -38.63 -69.86
C THR A 173 -31.64 -38.80 -71.09
N PRO A 174 -30.31 -39.09 -70.96
CA PRO A 174 -29.26 -38.66 -70.01
C PRO A 174 -27.90 -38.29 -70.72
N GLU A 175 -26.97 -37.62 -70.04
CA GLU A 175 -25.52 -37.76 -70.37
C GLU A 175 -24.61 -37.41 -69.17
N GLU A 176 -23.63 -38.28 -68.93
CA GLU A 176 -22.70 -38.35 -67.80
C GLU A 176 -21.42 -37.50 -67.98
N ALA A 177 -20.68 -37.36 -66.87
CA ALA A 177 -19.36 -36.73 -66.63
C ALA A 177 -19.44 -35.26 -66.17
N ASP A 178 -18.89 -34.82 -65.04
CA ASP A 178 -17.69 -35.25 -64.32
C ASP A 178 -17.80 -34.85 -62.83
N ALA A 179 -17.20 -35.65 -61.94
CA ALA A 179 -17.38 -35.57 -60.49
C ALA A 179 -16.42 -34.55 -59.83
N SER A 180 -16.99 -33.63 -59.05
CA SER A 180 -16.27 -32.84 -58.03
C SER A 180 -17.04 -32.92 -56.71
N PRO A 181 -16.37 -33.09 -55.55
CA PRO A 181 -17.07 -33.27 -54.28
C PRO A 181 -17.78 -31.98 -53.87
N ALA A 182 -19.06 -32.10 -53.55
CA ALA A 182 -19.88 -30.99 -53.07
C ALA A 182 -19.37 -30.48 -51.71
N PRO A 183 -19.37 -29.15 -51.45
CA PRO A 183 -19.19 -28.63 -50.11
C PRO A 183 -20.39 -29.04 -49.25
N GLU A 184 -20.13 -29.59 -48.07
CA GLU A 184 -21.14 -29.87 -47.07
C GLU A 184 -21.98 -28.61 -46.82
N ARG A 185 -23.28 -28.69 -47.07
CA ARG A 185 -24.23 -27.65 -46.71
C ARG A 185 -24.30 -27.59 -45.18
N THR A 186 -23.57 -26.67 -44.59
CA THR A 186 -23.73 -26.28 -43.20
C THR A 186 -25.17 -25.82 -42.98
N SER A 187 -25.85 -26.41 -42.00
CA SER A 187 -27.19 -26.01 -41.59
C SER A 187 -27.21 -24.53 -41.21
N ALA A 188 -28.28 -23.82 -41.57
CA ALA A 188 -28.47 -22.43 -41.18
C ALA A 188 -28.39 -22.32 -39.63
N PRO A 189 -27.63 -21.35 -39.10
CA PRO A 189 -27.41 -21.24 -37.66
C PRO A 189 -28.75 -21.04 -36.94
N THR A 190 -29.00 -21.85 -35.91
CA THR A 190 -30.17 -21.67 -35.06
C THR A 190 -30.06 -20.34 -34.30
N PRO A 191 -31.17 -19.78 -33.77
CA PRO A 191 -31.10 -18.59 -32.91
C PRO A 191 -30.11 -18.74 -31.74
N GLY A 192 -29.92 -19.97 -31.24
CA GLY A 192 -28.88 -20.32 -30.27
C GLY A 192 -27.47 -20.24 -30.83
N ASP A 193 -27.23 -20.68 -32.07
CA ASP A 193 -25.95 -20.51 -32.76
C ASP A 193 -25.67 -19.06 -33.14
N VAL A 194 -26.69 -18.27 -33.43
CA VAL A 194 -26.58 -16.82 -33.67
C VAL A 194 -26.24 -16.10 -32.37
N LEU A 195 -26.87 -16.44 -31.25
CA LEU A 195 -26.51 -15.90 -29.92
C LEU A 195 -25.12 -16.36 -29.47
N ARG A 196 -24.75 -17.62 -29.73
CA ARG A 196 -23.42 -18.18 -29.42
C ARG A 196 -22.35 -17.56 -30.32
N ARG A 197 -22.63 -17.34 -31.61
CA ARG A 197 -21.75 -16.60 -32.55
C ARG A 197 -21.69 -15.11 -32.23
N GLN A 198 -22.77 -14.46 -31.80
CA GLN A 198 -22.78 -13.06 -31.36
C GLN A 198 -21.99 -12.89 -30.06
N ARG A 199 -22.13 -13.81 -29.09
CA ARG A 199 -21.26 -13.84 -27.89
C ARG A 199 -19.80 -14.11 -28.24
N ARG A 200 -19.51 -14.97 -29.23
CA ARG A 200 -18.15 -15.24 -29.73
C ARG A 200 -17.56 -14.04 -30.50
N LYS A 201 -18.39 -13.27 -31.21
CA LYS A 201 -17.99 -12.08 -31.98
C LYS A 201 -17.61 -10.89 -31.09
N VAL A 202 -18.12 -10.85 -29.86
CA VAL A 202 -17.80 -9.82 -28.84
C VAL A 202 -16.48 -10.13 -28.11
N LEU A 203 -15.91 -11.33 -28.28
CA LEU A 203 -14.76 -11.83 -27.51
C LEU A 203 -13.58 -12.34 -28.36
N GLN A 204 -13.62 -12.24 -29.69
CA GLN A 204 -12.45 -12.58 -30.49
C GLN A 204 -11.40 -11.47 -30.35
N PRO A 205 -10.20 -11.78 -29.84
CA PRO A 205 -9.10 -10.82 -29.82
C PRO A 205 -8.65 -10.54 -31.24
N ASP A 206 -8.28 -9.30 -31.53
CA ASP A 206 -7.81 -8.91 -32.85
C ASP A 206 -6.57 -9.72 -33.27
N ASP A 207 -6.48 -10.12 -34.54
CA ASP A 207 -5.36 -10.91 -35.08
C ASP A 207 -3.98 -10.29 -34.78
N PHE A 208 -3.93 -8.96 -34.67
CA PHE A 208 -2.74 -8.21 -34.27
C PHE A 208 -2.30 -8.54 -32.84
N LEU A 209 -3.23 -8.61 -31.88
CA LEU A 209 -2.93 -8.99 -30.50
C LEU A 209 -2.40 -10.42 -30.42
N LEU A 210 -3.03 -11.32 -31.16
CA LEU A 210 -2.63 -12.72 -31.18
C LEU A 210 -1.22 -12.87 -31.74
N GLN A 211 -0.86 -12.13 -32.80
CA GLN A 211 0.51 -12.11 -33.32
C GLN A 211 1.52 -11.53 -32.32
N GLU A 212 1.16 -10.51 -31.54
CA GLU A 212 2.05 -9.91 -30.54
C GLU A 212 2.32 -10.84 -29.35
N LEU A 213 1.26 -11.46 -28.81
CA LEU A 213 1.37 -12.51 -27.78
C LEU A 213 2.16 -13.73 -28.25
N GLN A 214 2.24 -13.94 -29.57
CA GLN A 214 3.02 -14.99 -30.20
C GLN A 214 4.45 -14.56 -30.53
N ARG A 215 4.82 -13.28 -30.43
CA ARG A 215 6.18 -12.79 -30.75
C ARG A 215 7.03 -12.58 -29.50
N SER A 216 6.43 -12.27 -28.36
CA SER A 216 7.07 -12.16 -27.02
C SER A 216 7.78 -13.44 -26.52
N ARG A 217 7.97 -14.43 -27.40
CA ARG A 217 8.54 -15.77 -27.22
C ARG A 217 10.07 -15.82 -27.07
N GLY A 218 10.77 -14.71 -27.22
CA GLY A 218 12.25 -14.66 -27.24
C GLY A 218 12.92 -14.72 -25.87
N GLY A 219 12.79 -15.84 -25.15
CA GLY A 219 13.70 -16.30 -24.08
C GLY A 219 13.94 -15.38 -22.86
N ARG A 220 13.32 -14.21 -22.79
CA ARG A 220 13.30 -13.33 -21.64
C ARG A 220 11.84 -13.06 -21.30
N MET A 221 11.52 -13.19 -20.03
CA MET A 221 10.20 -12.98 -19.43
C MET A 221 9.75 -11.49 -19.51
N ARG A 222 9.97 -10.78 -20.64
CA ARG A 222 9.96 -9.31 -20.72
C ARG A 222 8.71 -8.70 -21.35
N ASP A 223 8.06 -9.30 -22.34
CA ASP A 223 6.97 -8.61 -23.06
C ASP A 223 5.56 -8.95 -22.54
N ILE A 224 5.24 -8.46 -21.34
CA ILE A 224 3.83 -8.26 -20.93
C ILE A 224 3.43 -6.78 -20.94
N VAL A 225 4.42 -5.90 -21.07
CA VAL A 225 4.26 -4.45 -20.87
C VAL A 225 3.55 -3.80 -22.06
N GLU A 226 3.55 -4.45 -23.23
CA GLU A 226 3.07 -3.86 -24.48
C GLU A 226 1.56 -3.94 -24.70
N THR A 227 0.79 -4.54 -23.79
CA THR A 227 -0.66 -4.45 -23.93
C THR A 227 -1.39 -4.53 -22.60
N ILE A 228 -1.22 -3.50 -21.76
CA ILE A 228 -2.28 -3.20 -20.78
C ILE A 228 -3.55 -2.99 -21.60
N ARG A 229 -4.44 -3.96 -21.55
CA ARG A 229 -5.73 -3.86 -22.21
C ARG A 229 -6.54 -2.78 -21.50
N ARG A 230 -7.51 -2.22 -22.20
CA ARG A 230 -8.39 -1.19 -21.66
C ARG A 230 -8.99 -1.54 -20.29
N ASP A 231 -9.43 -2.79 -20.11
CA ASP A 231 -10.01 -3.26 -18.84
C ASP A 231 -8.97 -3.28 -17.70
N GLN A 232 -7.70 -3.51 -18.02
CA GLN A 232 -6.59 -3.42 -17.07
C GLN A 232 -6.17 -1.97 -16.82
N MET A 233 -6.29 -1.08 -17.81
CA MET A 233 -5.94 0.35 -17.68
C MET A 233 -6.82 1.07 -16.65
N ALA A 234 -8.10 0.72 -16.55
CA ALA A 234 -8.98 1.24 -15.51
C ALA A 234 -8.48 0.86 -14.09
N LEU A 235 -7.90 -0.33 -13.92
CA LEU A 235 -7.32 -0.78 -12.65
C LEU A 235 -5.99 -0.07 -12.35
N VAL A 236 -5.17 0.13 -13.38
CA VAL A 236 -3.89 0.86 -13.27
C VAL A 236 -4.15 2.31 -12.82
N THR A 237 -5.11 2.97 -13.44
CA THR A 237 -5.38 4.41 -13.27
C THR A 237 -6.53 4.74 -12.31
N GLY A 238 -7.03 3.73 -11.59
CA GLY A 238 -8.08 3.87 -10.58
C GLY A 238 -7.62 4.64 -9.34
N SER A 239 -8.54 4.88 -8.39
CA SER A 239 -8.31 5.72 -7.19
C SER A 239 -6.96 5.45 -6.51
N PRO A 240 -6.09 6.46 -6.32
CA PRO A 240 -4.77 6.28 -5.72
C PRO A 240 -4.83 6.04 -4.20
N SER A 241 -5.96 6.30 -3.55
CA SER A 241 -6.11 6.20 -2.09
C SER A 241 -6.69 4.88 -1.61
N ASP A 242 -7.16 4.02 -2.51
CA ASP A 242 -7.98 2.88 -2.13
C ASP A 242 -7.12 1.62 -1.99
N ILE A 243 -7.54 0.70 -1.12
CA ILE A 243 -7.02 -0.66 -1.09
C ILE A 243 -7.71 -1.45 -2.19
N LEU A 244 -6.99 -1.68 -3.29
CA LEU A 244 -7.49 -2.40 -4.45
C LEU A 244 -7.02 -3.84 -4.40
N VAL A 245 -7.96 -4.78 -4.29
CA VAL A 245 -7.70 -6.21 -4.49
C VAL A 245 -7.97 -6.56 -5.94
N VAL A 246 -6.95 -7.02 -6.67
CA VAL A 246 -7.07 -7.53 -8.03
C VAL A 246 -7.08 -9.05 -7.99
N GLN A 247 -8.28 -9.62 -7.99
CA GLN A 247 -8.49 -11.05 -8.20
C GLN A 247 -8.35 -11.34 -9.69
N GLY A 248 -7.49 -12.28 -10.05
CA GLY A 248 -7.43 -12.77 -11.43
C GLY A 248 -7.20 -14.26 -11.45
N GLY A 249 -6.71 -14.77 -12.57
CA GLY A 249 -6.39 -16.18 -12.74
C GLY A 249 -5.03 -16.40 -13.38
N PRO A 250 -4.71 -17.64 -13.78
CA PRO A 250 -3.50 -17.92 -14.53
C PRO A 250 -3.45 -17.11 -15.83
N GLY A 251 -2.32 -16.43 -16.07
CA GLY A 251 -2.08 -15.70 -17.31
C GLY A 251 -2.92 -14.43 -17.55
N THR A 252 -3.66 -13.93 -16.56
CA THR A 252 -4.48 -12.71 -16.70
C THR A 252 -3.70 -11.40 -16.56
N GLY A 253 -2.38 -11.46 -16.32
CA GLY A 253 -1.51 -10.28 -16.23
C GLY A 253 -1.60 -9.48 -14.93
N LYS A 254 -2.02 -10.09 -13.80
CA LYS A 254 -2.17 -9.42 -12.49
C LYS A 254 -0.92 -8.64 -12.07
N SER A 255 0.25 -9.28 -12.10
CA SER A 255 1.52 -8.67 -11.70
C SER A 255 1.87 -7.48 -12.60
N ALA A 256 1.54 -7.55 -13.89
CA ALA A 256 1.70 -6.42 -14.82
C ALA A 256 0.87 -5.22 -14.39
N VAL A 257 -0.42 -5.44 -14.09
CA VAL A 257 -1.34 -4.38 -13.61
C VAL A 257 -0.75 -3.70 -12.38
N GLY A 258 -0.22 -4.47 -11.43
CA GLY A 258 0.46 -3.93 -10.25
C GLY A 258 1.66 -3.03 -10.60
N LEU A 259 2.56 -3.49 -11.46
CA LEU A 259 3.77 -2.73 -11.83
C LEU A 259 3.46 -1.48 -12.64
N HIS A 260 2.51 -1.56 -13.58
CA HIS A 260 2.05 -0.38 -14.31
C HIS A 260 1.36 0.63 -13.39
N ARG A 261 0.61 0.15 -12.40
CA ARG A 261 -0.01 1.01 -11.39
C ARG A 261 1.03 1.75 -10.56
N VAL A 262 2.13 1.10 -10.17
CA VAL A 262 3.28 1.76 -9.53
C VAL A 262 3.79 2.92 -10.39
N THR A 263 4.07 2.67 -11.68
CA THR A 263 4.53 3.72 -12.58
C THR A 263 3.53 4.85 -12.75
N TRP A 264 2.24 4.53 -12.87
CA TRP A 264 1.20 5.55 -12.97
C TRP A 264 1.12 6.43 -11.71
N LEU A 265 1.19 5.82 -10.53
CA LEU A 265 1.18 6.52 -9.24
C LEU A 265 2.38 7.46 -9.09
N VAL A 266 3.58 7.01 -9.49
CA VAL A 266 4.80 7.84 -9.43
C VAL A 266 4.75 8.98 -10.43
N ASN A 267 4.41 8.70 -11.69
CA ASN A 267 4.41 9.71 -12.76
C ASN A 267 3.33 10.79 -12.58
N ASN A 268 2.29 10.52 -11.80
CA ASN A 268 1.22 11.46 -11.48
C ASN A 268 1.37 12.06 -10.07
N GLU A 269 2.56 11.98 -9.48
CA GLU A 269 2.93 12.63 -8.20
C GLU A 269 2.04 12.19 -7.01
N HIS A 270 1.43 11.01 -7.09
CA HIS A 270 0.65 10.47 -5.97
C HIS A 270 1.58 9.96 -4.86
N PHE A 271 2.70 9.35 -5.23
CA PHE A 271 3.74 8.86 -4.32
C PHE A 271 5.12 9.03 -4.94
N LYS A 272 6.17 9.19 -4.11
CA LYS A 272 7.56 9.07 -4.59
C LYS A 272 7.91 7.59 -4.73
N ALA A 273 8.78 7.24 -5.67
CA ALA A 273 9.16 5.84 -5.89
C ALA A 273 9.71 5.15 -4.63
N GLN A 274 10.54 5.86 -3.86
CA GLN A 274 11.08 5.42 -2.57
C GLN A 274 10.02 5.20 -1.48
N ASP A 275 8.82 5.76 -1.63
CA ASP A 275 7.70 5.59 -0.69
C ASP A 275 6.83 4.37 -1.07
N ILE A 276 7.20 3.64 -2.12
CA ILE A 276 6.49 2.45 -2.59
C ILE A 276 7.26 1.19 -2.19
N LEU A 277 6.53 0.18 -1.69
CA LEU A 277 7.04 -1.16 -1.41
C LEU A 277 6.34 -2.19 -2.30
N VAL A 278 7.10 -2.97 -3.05
CA VAL A 278 6.65 -4.13 -3.82
C VAL A 278 7.07 -5.40 -3.09
N ILE A 279 6.10 -6.24 -2.75
CA ILE A 279 6.31 -7.50 -2.04
C ILE A 279 6.05 -8.65 -3.02
N GLY A 280 7.07 -9.49 -3.20
CA GLY A 280 7.04 -10.63 -4.09
C GLY A 280 7.16 -11.98 -3.38
N PRO A 281 6.73 -13.08 -4.02
CA PRO A 281 6.80 -14.42 -3.45
C PRO A 281 8.23 -15.00 -3.47
N HIS A 282 9.07 -14.64 -4.46
CA HIS A 282 10.42 -15.20 -4.63
C HIS A 282 11.38 -14.24 -5.34
N GLN A 283 12.69 -14.48 -5.22
CA GLN A 283 13.74 -13.61 -5.79
C GLN A 283 13.60 -13.38 -7.30
N ARG A 284 13.29 -14.42 -8.09
CA ARG A 284 13.12 -14.27 -9.56
C ARG A 284 12.03 -13.27 -9.95
N PHE A 285 10.99 -13.11 -9.13
CA PHE A 285 9.95 -12.11 -9.36
C PHE A 285 10.50 -10.71 -9.09
N LEU A 286 11.29 -10.53 -8.03
CA LEU A 286 11.93 -9.24 -7.72
C LEU A 286 12.94 -8.85 -8.80
N ASP A 287 13.71 -9.81 -9.33
CA ASP A 287 14.62 -9.58 -10.45
C ASP A 287 13.84 -9.10 -11.70
N TYR A 288 12.63 -9.63 -11.90
CA TYR A 288 11.72 -9.17 -12.95
C TYR A 288 11.19 -7.76 -12.68
N VAL A 289 10.75 -7.45 -11.46
CA VAL A 289 10.36 -6.09 -11.06
C VAL A 289 11.49 -5.09 -11.32
N GLY A 290 12.72 -5.45 -10.96
CA GLY A 290 13.93 -4.66 -11.18
C GLY A 290 14.31 -4.48 -12.65
N GLN A 291 13.80 -5.32 -13.55
CA GLN A 291 13.98 -5.16 -15.00
C GLN A 291 12.83 -4.37 -15.63
N VAL A 292 11.59 -4.59 -15.20
CA VAL A 292 10.40 -4.01 -15.85
C VAL A 292 10.14 -2.57 -15.43
N LEU A 293 10.19 -2.25 -14.13
CA LEU A 293 9.90 -0.87 -13.70
C LEU A 293 10.82 0.17 -14.38
N PRO A 294 12.14 -0.07 -14.56
CA PRO A 294 12.98 0.84 -15.31
C PRO A 294 12.56 1.04 -16.77
N THR A 295 12.12 -0.03 -17.47
CA THR A 295 11.61 0.10 -18.84
C THR A 295 10.34 0.96 -18.90
N LEU A 296 9.51 0.89 -17.86
CA LEU A 296 8.33 1.71 -17.68
C LEU A 296 8.61 3.17 -17.28
N GLY A 297 9.84 3.48 -16.89
CA GLY A 297 10.28 4.82 -16.50
C GLY A 297 10.24 5.08 -14.99
N THR A 298 10.14 4.03 -14.18
CA THR A 298 10.16 4.12 -12.72
C THR A 298 11.36 3.36 -12.16
N ARG A 299 12.17 4.02 -11.34
CA ARG A 299 13.34 3.43 -10.67
C ARG A 299 13.24 3.67 -9.17
N ASP A 300 14.15 3.09 -8.40
CA ASP A 300 14.28 3.32 -6.95
C ASP A 300 13.03 2.96 -6.12
N VAL A 301 12.30 1.93 -6.57
CA VAL A 301 11.19 1.33 -5.82
C VAL A 301 11.73 0.25 -4.89
N ASN A 302 11.27 0.22 -3.64
CA ASN A 302 11.66 -0.84 -2.71
C ASN A 302 10.99 -2.15 -3.12
N ALA A 303 11.76 -3.21 -3.33
CA ALA A 303 11.25 -4.53 -3.67
C ALA A 303 11.85 -5.57 -2.72
N VAL A 304 11.00 -6.33 -2.01
CA VAL A 304 11.42 -7.26 -0.94
C VAL A 304 10.62 -8.56 -1.00
N GLN A 305 11.25 -9.69 -0.66
CA GLN A 305 10.53 -10.96 -0.53
C GLN A 305 9.73 -10.97 0.76
N LEU A 306 8.53 -11.58 0.74
CA LEU A 306 7.64 -11.57 1.91
C LEU A 306 8.32 -12.04 3.21
N ASP A 307 9.09 -13.12 3.15
CA ASP A 307 9.81 -13.72 4.28
C ASP A 307 10.93 -12.84 4.85
N ARG A 308 11.44 -11.87 4.08
CA ARG A 308 12.49 -10.93 4.49
C ARG A 308 11.98 -9.67 5.17
N LEU A 309 10.66 -9.50 5.28
CA LEU A 309 10.07 -8.31 5.93
C LEU A 309 10.33 -8.25 7.44
N TRP A 310 10.47 -9.41 8.09
CA TRP A 310 10.66 -9.51 9.54
C TRP A 310 12.11 -9.77 9.88
N GLU A 311 12.63 -9.04 10.86
CA GLU A 311 14.02 -9.14 11.30
C GLU A 311 14.28 -10.39 12.13
N GLY A 312 15.28 -11.16 11.72
CA GLY A 312 15.80 -12.29 12.49
C GLY A 312 16.16 -13.48 11.60
N GLU A 313 17.10 -14.30 12.06
CA GLU A 313 17.42 -15.55 11.38
C GLU A 313 16.35 -16.61 11.71
N THR A 314 15.94 -17.38 10.71
CA THR A 314 15.00 -18.50 10.90
C THR A 314 15.82 -19.74 11.24
N LEU A 315 15.78 -20.15 12.50
CA LEU A 315 16.56 -21.27 13.06
C LEU A 315 15.73 -22.54 13.26
N GLY A 316 14.40 -22.44 13.14
CA GLY A 316 13.47 -23.56 13.29
C GLY A 316 12.47 -23.67 12.15
N VAL A 317 11.77 -24.80 12.11
CA VAL A 317 10.67 -25.07 11.18
C VAL A 317 9.42 -25.43 11.98
N ASP A 318 8.29 -24.80 11.67
CA ASP A 318 7.02 -25.11 12.30
C ASP A 318 6.37 -26.35 11.68
N SER A 319 5.70 -27.13 12.54
CA SER A 319 4.72 -28.11 12.04
C SER A 319 3.54 -27.38 11.38
N PRO A 320 2.81 -28.01 10.44
CA PRO A 320 1.66 -27.37 9.80
C PRO A 320 0.60 -26.86 10.80
N LYS A 321 0.37 -27.62 11.88
CA LYS A 321 -0.55 -27.22 12.96
C LYS A 321 -0.01 -26.02 13.76
N ALA A 322 1.29 -25.98 14.07
CA ALA A 322 1.91 -24.87 14.79
C ALA A 322 1.82 -23.58 13.96
N ARG A 323 2.15 -23.68 12.67
CA ARG A 323 2.04 -22.56 11.72
C ARG A 323 0.62 -22.04 11.64
N MET A 324 -0.38 -22.92 11.56
CA MET A 324 -1.80 -22.52 11.55
C MET A 324 -2.16 -21.70 12.81
N ALA A 325 -1.80 -22.20 14.00
CA ALA A 325 -2.11 -21.55 15.27
C ALA A 325 -1.39 -20.21 15.44
N LYS A 326 -0.09 -20.13 15.12
CA LYS A 326 0.71 -18.89 15.26
C LYS A 326 0.31 -17.80 14.28
N SER A 327 -0.02 -18.19 13.06
CA SER A 327 -0.29 -17.24 11.98
C SER A 327 -1.75 -16.80 11.90
N GLY A 328 -2.63 -17.53 12.61
CA GLY A 328 -4.04 -17.21 12.76
C GLY A 328 -4.27 -15.90 13.51
N GLU A 329 -5.42 -15.29 13.27
CA GLU A 329 -5.76 -13.98 13.83
C GLU A 329 -5.85 -13.97 15.37
N GLY A 330 -6.35 -15.07 15.96
CA GLY A 330 -6.49 -15.20 17.41
C GLY A 330 -5.16 -15.03 18.14
N MET A 331 -4.04 -15.33 17.49
CA MET A 331 -2.72 -15.16 18.08
C MET A 331 -2.43 -13.72 18.50
N ALA A 332 -2.90 -12.70 17.76
CA ALA A 332 -2.73 -11.31 18.17
C ALA A 332 -3.40 -11.01 19.52
N ALA A 333 -4.57 -11.61 19.78
CA ALA A 333 -5.28 -11.48 21.05
C ALA A 333 -4.58 -12.26 22.17
N VAL A 334 -4.05 -13.45 21.89
CA VAL A 334 -3.24 -14.25 22.83
C VAL A 334 -1.99 -13.47 23.25
N LEU A 335 -1.26 -12.89 22.29
CA LEU A 335 -0.05 -12.09 22.55
C LEU A 335 -0.37 -10.83 23.35
N ARG A 336 -1.50 -10.16 23.07
CA ARG A 336 -1.96 -9.02 23.89
C ARG A 336 -2.28 -9.45 25.31
N ARG A 337 -3.04 -10.54 25.51
CA ARG A 337 -3.32 -11.08 26.85
C ARG A 337 -2.06 -11.50 27.59
N ARG A 338 -1.08 -12.06 26.88
CA ARG A 338 0.24 -12.36 27.44
C ARG A 338 0.89 -11.09 27.97
N VAL A 339 0.95 -10.01 27.20
CA VAL A 339 1.52 -8.74 27.67
C VAL A 339 0.74 -8.18 28.87
N GLU A 340 -0.59 -8.23 28.84
CA GLU A 340 -1.42 -7.77 29.98
C GLU A 340 -1.24 -8.61 31.25
N SER A 341 -0.93 -9.91 31.15
CA SER A 341 -0.74 -10.79 32.32
C SER A 341 0.45 -10.42 33.21
N ASP A 342 1.33 -9.54 32.74
CA ASP A 342 2.44 -9.01 33.54
C ASP A 342 1.99 -7.87 34.47
N TYR A 343 0.82 -7.26 34.25
CA TYR A 343 0.24 -6.28 35.18
C TYR A 343 -0.35 -6.98 36.41
N ARG A 344 0.23 -6.73 37.59
CA ARG A 344 -0.05 -7.44 38.86
C ARG A 344 -0.28 -6.45 40.01
N PRO A 345 -1.44 -5.78 40.06
CA PRO A 345 -1.77 -4.82 41.12
C PRO A 345 -1.73 -5.44 42.52
N GLU A 346 -2.03 -6.74 42.66
CA GLU A 346 -1.94 -7.48 43.93
C GLU A 346 -0.52 -7.55 44.49
N ALA A 347 0.52 -7.39 43.67
CA ALA A 347 1.91 -7.37 44.13
C ALA A 347 2.22 -6.13 44.99
N LEU A 348 1.35 -5.12 44.98
CA LEU A 348 1.43 -3.94 45.83
C LEU A 348 1.36 -4.29 47.33
N ASP A 349 0.65 -5.35 47.70
CA ASP A 349 0.47 -5.75 49.11
C ASP A 349 1.81 -5.99 49.81
N ALA A 350 2.73 -6.66 49.11
CA ALA A 350 4.08 -6.95 49.62
C ALA A 350 4.99 -5.71 49.75
N LEU A 351 4.56 -4.56 49.21
CA LEU A 351 5.33 -3.32 49.18
C LEU A 351 4.77 -2.24 50.10
N THR A 352 3.59 -2.46 50.68
CA THR A 352 2.98 -1.52 51.63
C THR A 352 3.53 -1.70 53.04
N VAL A 353 3.58 -0.61 53.80
CA VAL A 353 3.95 -0.61 55.22
C VAL A 353 2.68 -0.45 56.06
N ALA A 354 2.61 -1.18 57.17
CA ALA A 354 1.53 -1.09 58.14
C ALA A 354 1.27 0.39 58.57
N PRO A 355 0.03 0.71 58.93
CA PRO A 355 -0.34 2.04 59.40
C PRO A 355 0.41 2.43 60.68
N SER A 356 0.77 3.71 60.78
CA SER A 356 1.47 4.27 61.94
C SER A 356 0.51 4.62 63.09
N TYR A 357 -0.78 4.82 62.79
CA TYR A 357 -1.83 5.17 63.74
C TYR A 357 -3.06 4.27 63.55
N GLU A 358 -3.83 4.10 64.62
CA GLU A 358 -5.06 3.31 64.62
C GLU A 358 -6.12 4.02 63.76
N GLY A 359 -6.46 3.43 62.60
CA GLY A 359 -7.40 4.00 61.62
C GLY A 359 -6.79 4.40 60.27
N ASP A 360 -5.46 4.44 60.14
CA ASP A 360 -4.80 4.72 58.85
C ASP A 360 -4.80 3.50 57.91
N GLU A 361 -4.81 3.73 56.60
CA GLU A 361 -4.67 2.69 55.58
C GLU A 361 -3.17 2.30 55.39
N PRO A 362 -2.84 1.02 55.08
CA PRO A 362 -1.52 0.64 54.58
C PRO A 362 -1.09 1.53 53.40
N GLY A 363 0.19 1.88 53.35
CA GLY A 363 0.68 2.85 52.36
C GLY A 363 2.09 2.55 51.89
N VAL A 364 2.41 3.06 50.70
CA VAL A 364 3.76 3.01 50.14
C VAL A 364 4.56 4.15 50.73
N VAL A 365 5.75 3.84 51.24
CA VAL A 365 6.65 4.80 51.87
C VAL A 365 7.87 5.04 50.98
N VAL A 366 8.10 6.30 50.61
CA VAL A 366 9.22 6.74 49.78
C VAL A 366 10.00 7.84 50.50
N THR A 367 11.32 7.70 50.56
CA THR A 367 12.18 8.72 51.18
C THR A 367 12.79 9.61 50.08
N ALA A 368 12.59 10.91 50.20
CA ALA A 368 13.13 11.94 49.32
C ALA A 368 14.05 12.87 50.13
N GLY A 369 15.37 12.69 49.99
CA GLY A 369 16.37 13.35 50.84
C GLY A 369 16.19 12.94 52.30
N SER A 370 15.81 13.89 53.16
CA SER A 370 15.52 13.62 54.59
C SER A 370 14.02 13.53 54.91
N THR A 371 13.15 13.67 53.92
CA THR A 371 11.70 13.67 54.10
C THR A 371 11.14 12.29 53.73
N THR A 372 10.27 11.75 54.58
CA THR A 372 9.57 10.48 54.31
C THR A 372 8.15 10.80 53.88
N LEU A 373 7.78 10.33 52.69
CA LEU A 373 6.48 10.54 52.06
C LEU A 373 5.70 9.23 52.15
N ARG A 374 4.42 9.31 52.48
CA ARG A 374 3.52 8.16 52.60
C ARG A 374 2.33 8.38 51.67
N VAL A 375 2.09 7.44 50.76
CA VAL A 375 0.91 7.45 49.88
C VAL A 375 0.03 6.25 50.22
N PRO A 376 -1.28 6.44 50.53
CA PRO A 376 -2.20 5.33 50.82
C PRO A 376 -2.30 4.32 49.67
N LYS A 377 -2.53 3.04 49.99
CA LYS A 377 -2.66 1.96 49.00
C LYS A 377 -3.79 2.24 48.01
N SER A 378 -4.96 2.66 48.50
CA SER A 378 -6.11 3.02 47.67
C SER A 378 -5.79 4.07 46.61
N GLU A 379 -5.01 5.10 46.96
CA GLU A 379 -4.57 6.12 46.01
C GLU A 379 -3.60 5.55 44.96
N VAL A 380 -2.64 4.71 45.37
CA VAL A 380 -1.73 4.07 44.41
C VAL A 380 -2.49 3.16 43.44
N LEU A 381 -3.48 2.41 43.93
CA LEU A 381 -4.37 1.61 43.08
C LEU A 381 -5.17 2.47 42.10
N ALA A 382 -5.74 3.59 42.55
CA ALA A 382 -6.45 4.51 41.67
C ALA A 382 -5.55 5.08 40.56
N LEU A 383 -4.29 5.41 40.86
CA LEU A 383 -3.31 5.85 39.86
C LEU A 383 -2.92 4.72 38.89
N LEU A 384 -2.79 3.48 39.39
CA LEU A 384 -2.54 2.29 38.56
C LEU A 384 -3.70 2.05 37.59
N ASP A 385 -4.94 2.05 38.09
CA ASP A 385 -6.15 1.86 37.28
C ASP A 385 -6.30 2.96 36.23
N GLN A 386 -6.05 4.22 36.62
CA GLN A 386 -6.07 5.36 35.70
C GLN A 386 -5.05 5.20 34.56
N ALA A 387 -3.83 4.75 34.88
CA ALA A 387 -2.80 4.53 33.88
C ALA A 387 -3.09 3.32 32.99
N HIS A 388 -3.62 2.23 33.57
CA HIS A 388 -3.94 0.97 32.88
C HIS A 388 -5.11 1.11 31.92
N ALA A 389 -6.15 1.83 32.32
CA ALA A 389 -7.33 2.12 31.51
C ALA A 389 -7.06 3.11 30.36
N GLY A 390 -5.92 3.81 30.38
CA GLY A 390 -5.55 4.72 29.30
C GLY A 390 -5.17 3.97 28.01
N ASP A 391 -5.22 4.68 26.88
CA ASP A 391 -4.73 4.13 25.60
C ASP A 391 -3.20 4.13 25.53
N GLY A 392 -2.65 3.22 24.72
CA GLY A 392 -1.25 3.19 24.32
C GLY A 392 -0.53 1.85 24.54
N PRO A 393 0.72 1.72 24.08
CA PRO A 393 1.57 0.57 24.34
C PRO A 393 1.77 0.33 25.84
N PHE A 394 2.11 -0.91 26.19
CA PHE A 394 2.26 -1.32 27.58
C PHE A 394 3.30 -0.49 28.35
N ARG A 395 4.47 -0.18 27.74
CA ARG A 395 5.50 0.66 28.36
C ARG A 395 5.05 2.11 28.55
N GLU A 396 4.31 2.66 27.59
CA GLU A 396 3.81 4.03 27.70
C GLU A 396 2.83 4.16 28.88
N ARG A 397 1.90 3.18 29.03
CA ARG A 397 0.97 3.14 30.17
C ARG A 397 1.70 2.97 31.51
N ARG A 398 2.72 2.11 31.55
CA ARG A 398 3.62 1.94 32.72
C ARG A 398 4.36 3.23 33.08
N ASP A 399 4.91 3.94 32.09
CA ASP A 399 5.64 5.19 32.32
C ASP A 399 4.69 6.34 32.71
N ARG A 400 3.45 6.33 32.21
CA ARG A 400 2.38 7.21 32.65
C ARG A 400 2.05 6.99 34.13
N PHE A 401 1.93 5.74 34.58
CA PHE A 401 1.79 5.44 36.02
C PHE A 401 2.95 6.00 36.83
N ARG A 402 4.19 5.78 36.38
CA ARG A 402 5.39 6.32 37.04
C ARG A 402 5.31 7.84 37.17
N GLY A 403 4.91 8.54 36.11
CA GLY A 403 4.69 9.99 36.10
C GLY A 403 3.64 10.42 37.11
N LEU A 404 2.44 9.83 37.06
CA LEU A 404 1.34 10.11 37.98
C LEU A 404 1.72 9.87 39.44
N PHE A 405 2.45 8.78 39.74
CA PHE A 405 2.88 8.46 41.09
C PHE A 405 3.95 9.45 41.59
N VAL A 406 4.89 9.86 40.73
CA VAL A 406 5.88 10.90 41.08
C VAL A 406 5.19 12.25 41.32
N ASP A 407 4.20 12.61 40.50
CA ASP A 407 3.41 13.84 40.69
C ASP A 407 2.67 13.83 42.02
N ARG A 408 2.10 12.68 42.42
CA ARG A 408 1.49 12.53 43.73
C ARG A 408 2.50 12.64 44.87
N LEU A 409 3.69 12.05 44.73
CA LEU A 409 4.78 12.20 45.71
C LEU A 409 5.28 13.66 45.81
N LEU A 410 5.29 14.41 44.71
CA LEU A 410 5.63 15.83 44.71
C LEU A 410 4.58 16.67 45.44
N GLN A 411 3.29 16.35 45.29
CA GLN A 411 2.21 16.98 46.05
C GLN A 411 2.38 16.70 47.55
N GLU A 412 2.58 15.44 47.95
CA GLU A 412 2.86 15.08 49.34
C GLU A 412 4.10 15.80 49.90
N LEU A 413 5.15 15.94 49.09
CA LEU A 413 6.34 16.69 49.49
C LEU A 413 6.06 18.19 49.66
N ALA A 414 5.22 18.77 48.81
CA ALA A 414 4.82 20.17 48.91
C ALA A 414 4.00 20.41 50.19
N ASP A 415 3.15 19.47 50.59
CA ASP A 415 2.34 19.54 51.80
C ASP A 415 3.19 19.40 53.07
N VAL A 416 4.13 18.45 53.09
CA VAL A 416 5.01 18.18 54.26
C VAL A 416 6.19 19.17 54.34
N ALA A 417 6.71 19.62 53.20
CA ALA A 417 7.90 20.48 53.12
C ALA A 417 7.82 21.51 51.97
N PRO A 418 7.00 22.58 52.09
CA PRO A 418 6.71 23.53 51.02
C PRO A 418 7.95 24.19 50.38
N ARG A 419 8.99 24.45 51.18
CA ARG A 419 10.24 25.08 50.73
C ARG A 419 11.10 24.18 49.84
N ARG A 420 10.93 22.85 49.93
CA ARG A 420 11.65 21.89 49.08
C ARG A 420 10.90 21.61 47.79
N GLY A 421 9.56 21.63 47.79
CA GLY A 421 8.75 21.31 46.60
C GLY A 421 9.02 22.14 45.33
N GLN A 422 9.70 23.28 45.44
CA GLN A 422 9.99 24.20 44.32
C GLN A 422 11.31 23.93 43.59
N ALA A 423 12.15 22.99 44.06
CA ALA A 423 13.43 22.70 43.39
C ALA A 423 13.24 21.78 42.18
N GLY A 424 13.57 22.26 40.98
CA GLY A 424 13.37 21.55 39.71
C GLY A 424 14.17 20.23 39.53
N THR A 425 15.07 19.88 40.45
CA THR A 425 15.82 18.61 40.42
C THR A 425 15.11 17.47 41.14
N ILE A 426 14.16 17.75 42.04
CA ILE A 426 13.54 16.75 42.93
C ILE A 426 12.69 15.73 42.16
N ARG A 427 12.00 16.16 41.09
CA ARG A 427 11.26 15.24 40.23
C ARG A 427 12.17 14.12 39.71
N ARG A 428 13.34 14.48 39.19
CA ARG A 428 14.35 13.53 38.67
C ARG A 428 14.89 12.61 39.77
N ASP A 429 15.05 13.11 41.00
CA ASP A 429 15.49 12.32 42.14
C ASP A 429 14.43 11.30 42.58
N LEU A 430 13.15 11.68 42.55
CA LEU A 430 12.01 10.79 42.82
C LEU A 430 11.84 9.75 41.72
N GLU A 431 11.98 10.15 40.44
CA GLU A 431 11.94 9.24 39.30
C GLU A 431 13.00 8.14 39.44
N ARG A 432 14.24 8.50 39.84
CA ARG A 432 15.36 7.56 40.04
C ARG A 432 15.39 6.91 41.43
N ASN A 433 14.32 7.06 42.22
CA ASN A 433 14.29 6.51 43.57
C ASN A 433 14.12 4.98 43.52
N ARG A 434 15.03 4.26 44.19
CA ARG A 434 15.02 2.78 44.24
C ARG A 434 13.72 2.17 44.78
N ARG A 435 12.93 2.89 45.58
CA ARG A 435 11.62 2.41 46.06
C ARG A 435 10.54 2.57 44.99
N VAL A 436 10.56 3.69 44.27
CA VAL A 436 9.68 3.94 43.12
C VAL A 436 9.97 2.93 42.00
N GLU A 437 11.24 2.74 41.64
CA GLU A 437 11.64 1.75 40.64
C GLU A 437 11.22 0.33 41.04
N ARG A 438 11.44 -0.07 42.30
CA ARG A 438 11.00 -1.37 42.80
C ARG A 438 9.49 -1.54 42.79
N LEU A 439 8.73 -0.49 43.08
CA LEU A 439 7.27 -0.50 43.03
C LEU A 439 6.80 -0.76 41.59
N VAL A 440 7.27 0.06 40.66
CA VAL A 440 6.92 -0.05 39.24
C VAL A 440 7.31 -1.43 38.70
N GLU A 441 8.53 -1.91 38.97
CA GLU A 441 9.01 -3.18 38.44
C GLU A 441 8.29 -4.40 39.01
N ARG A 442 7.76 -4.31 40.23
CA ARG A 442 7.10 -5.43 40.88
C ARG A 442 5.61 -5.51 40.55
N VAL A 443 4.94 -4.37 40.44
CA VAL A 443 3.52 -4.26 40.11
C VAL A 443 3.31 -4.34 38.60
N TRP A 444 4.25 -3.83 37.81
CA TRP A 444 4.12 -3.68 36.37
C TRP A 444 5.44 -3.95 35.62
N PRO A 445 5.99 -5.19 35.73
CA PRO A 445 7.18 -5.60 34.99
C PRO A 445 6.99 -5.48 33.48
N SER A 446 8.06 -5.15 32.76
CA SER A 446 8.04 -5.00 31.29
C SER A 446 9.07 -5.94 30.65
N PRO A 447 8.75 -7.22 30.41
CA PRO A 447 9.66 -8.10 29.69
C PRO A 447 9.91 -7.63 28.26
N GLY A 448 11.03 -8.04 27.69
CA GLY A 448 11.29 -7.86 26.26
C GLY A 448 10.41 -8.79 25.41
N PRO A 449 10.17 -8.46 24.12
CA PRO A 449 9.34 -9.26 23.21
C PRO A 449 9.73 -10.73 23.15
N ARG A 450 11.04 -11.03 23.08
CA ARG A 450 11.55 -12.40 23.06
C ARG A 450 11.20 -13.15 24.34
N GLU A 451 11.37 -12.54 25.50
CA GLU A 451 11.09 -13.20 26.79
C GLU A 451 9.58 -13.40 27.02
N ALA A 452 8.75 -12.46 26.55
CA ALA A 452 7.29 -12.62 26.57
C ALA A 452 6.85 -13.83 25.74
N LEU A 453 7.39 -14.00 24.53
CA LEU A 453 7.07 -15.15 23.67
C LEU A 453 7.63 -16.47 24.23
N ARG A 454 8.87 -16.46 24.75
CA ARG A 454 9.49 -17.65 25.38
C ARG A 454 8.73 -18.12 26.61
N SER A 455 8.19 -17.22 27.42
CA SER A 455 7.39 -17.59 28.61
C SER A 455 6.03 -18.14 28.24
N LEU A 456 5.43 -17.60 27.18
CA LEU A 456 4.17 -18.09 26.66
C LEU A 456 4.29 -19.55 26.17
N TYR A 457 5.33 -19.89 25.42
CA TYR A 457 5.48 -21.25 24.88
C TYR A 457 6.05 -22.28 25.87
N ASP A 458 6.72 -21.85 26.94
CA ASP A 458 7.32 -22.74 27.93
C ASP A 458 6.33 -23.15 29.04
N SER A 459 5.31 -22.33 29.29
CA SER A 459 4.35 -22.54 30.38
C SER A 459 2.97 -22.90 29.85
N ALA A 460 2.58 -24.16 30.04
CA ALA A 460 1.24 -24.65 29.70
C ALA A 460 0.12 -23.89 30.42
N ASP A 461 0.34 -23.49 31.68
CA ASP A 461 -0.66 -22.76 32.45
C ASP A 461 -0.83 -21.33 31.96
N LEU A 462 0.29 -20.64 31.64
CA LEU A 462 0.25 -19.28 31.09
C LEU A 462 -0.38 -19.25 29.71
N LEU A 463 -0.05 -20.23 28.85
CA LEU A 463 -0.65 -20.36 27.54
C LEU A 463 -2.15 -20.59 27.63
N ARG A 464 -2.60 -21.48 28.53
CA ARG A 464 -4.03 -21.76 28.75
C ARG A 464 -4.79 -20.52 29.20
N GLU A 465 -4.22 -19.74 30.12
CA GLU A 465 -4.84 -18.49 30.58
C GLU A 465 -4.92 -17.45 29.45
N CYS A 466 -3.84 -17.26 28.69
CA CYS A 466 -3.80 -16.27 27.61
C CYS A 466 -4.70 -16.68 26.43
N ALA A 467 -4.79 -17.98 26.14
CA ALA A 467 -5.52 -18.53 25.00
C ALA A 467 -6.99 -18.89 25.29
N ASP A 468 -7.47 -18.65 26.52
CA ASP A 468 -8.83 -19.02 26.93
C ASP A 468 -9.92 -18.48 25.97
N GLY A 469 -10.68 -19.40 25.37
CA GLY A 469 -11.73 -19.08 24.39
C GLY A 469 -11.23 -18.54 23.05
N ILE A 470 -9.92 -18.60 22.77
CA ILE A 470 -9.29 -18.19 21.50
C ILE A 470 -8.69 -19.38 20.77
N LEU A 471 -7.83 -20.18 21.43
CA LEU A 471 -7.22 -21.38 20.84
C LEU A 471 -7.74 -22.63 21.56
N ASP A 472 -7.91 -23.72 20.82
CA ASP A 472 -8.28 -25.00 21.41
C ASP A 472 -7.10 -25.73 22.09
N GLU A 473 -7.38 -26.84 22.78
CA GLU A 473 -6.35 -27.58 23.53
C GLU A 473 -5.27 -28.21 22.61
N ASP A 474 -5.65 -28.61 21.39
CA ASP A 474 -4.72 -29.21 20.42
C ASP A 474 -3.78 -28.13 19.87
N GLU A 475 -4.32 -26.96 19.51
CA GLU A 475 -3.56 -25.78 19.09
C GLU A 475 -2.60 -25.33 20.19
N GLN A 476 -3.06 -25.23 21.44
CA GLN A 476 -2.22 -24.88 22.58
C GLN A 476 -1.07 -25.87 22.75
N THR A 477 -1.35 -27.17 22.71
CA THR A 477 -0.34 -28.23 22.90
C THR A 477 0.76 -28.15 21.84
N VAL A 478 0.39 -27.85 20.60
CA VAL A 478 1.34 -27.76 19.48
C VAL A 478 2.25 -26.52 19.56
N LEU A 479 1.84 -25.47 20.28
CA LEU A 479 2.66 -24.28 20.51
C LEU A 479 3.70 -24.44 21.62
N LEU A 480 3.51 -25.41 22.52
CA LEU A 480 4.41 -25.61 23.65
C LEU A 480 5.79 -26.10 23.20
N ARG A 481 6.84 -25.45 23.69
CA ARG A 481 8.23 -25.84 23.44
C ARG A 481 9.15 -25.52 24.62
N ALA A 482 10.13 -26.38 24.84
CA ALA A 482 11.14 -26.15 25.88
C ALA A 482 12.05 -24.96 25.51
N ARG A 483 12.36 -24.12 26.50
CA ARG A 483 13.30 -23.01 26.33
C ARG A 483 14.73 -23.46 26.03
N ALA A 484 15.38 -22.80 25.07
CA ALA A 484 16.83 -22.88 24.91
C ALA A 484 17.57 -22.15 26.05
N ALA A 485 18.89 -22.39 26.17
CA ALA A 485 19.73 -21.77 27.19
C ALA A 485 19.80 -20.23 27.08
N SER A 486 19.70 -19.69 25.87
CA SER A 486 19.64 -18.26 25.59
C SER A 486 18.54 -17.97 24.56
N ALA A 487 18.06 -16.72 24.52
CA ALA A 487 17.04 -16.32 23.57
C ALA A 487 17.51 -16.36 22.11
N ASP A 488 18.80 -16.21 21.84
CA ASP A 488 19.35 -16.30 20.47
C ASP A 488 19.47 -17.74 19.97
N ALA A 489 19.54 -18.72 20.90
CA ALA A 489 19.63 -20.14 20.58
C ALA A 489 18.25 -20.81 20.45
N ASP A 490 17.15 -20.10 20.71
CA ASP A 490 15.81 -20.63 20.49
C ASP A 490 15.55 -20.87 18.99
N PRO A 491 14.87 -21.96 18.61
CA PRO A 491 14.58 -22.30 17.21
C PRO A 491 13.47 -21.41 16.66
N TRP A 492 13.75 -20.11 16.50
CA TRP A 492 12.79 -19.13 15.99
C TRP A 492 12.38 -19.45 14.56
N THR A 493 11.08 -19.49 14.35
CA THR A 493 10.45 -19.71 13.03
C THR A 493 10.05 -18.38 12.40
N LEU A 494 9.73 -18.39 11.10
CA LEU A 494 9.23 -17.20 10.41
C LEU A 494 7.97 -16.62 11.10
N ASP A 495 7.02 -17.49 11.47
CA ASP A 495 5.78 -17.09 12.13
C ASP A 495 6.02 -16.56 13.56
N ASP A 496 7.09 -17.00 14.23
CA ASP A 496 7.51 -16.40 15.50
C ASP A 496 8.04 -14.97 15.30
N HIS A 497 8.76 -14.67 14.20
CA HIS A 497 9.24 -13.31 13.92
C HIS A 497 8.08 -12.33 13.70
N VAL A 498 6.99 -12.79 13.08
CA VAL A 498 5.74 -12.01 12.98
C VAL A 498 5.15 -11.75 14.37
N CYS A 499 5.10 -12.77 15.24
CA CYS A 499 4.63 -12.63 16.62
C CYS A 499 5.52 -11.69 17.45
N LEU A 500 6.85 -11.74 17.25
CA LEU A 500 7.81 -10.86 17.92
C LEU A 500 7.64 -9.41 17.50
N GLU A 501 7.33 -9.13 16.23
CA GLU A 501 6.98 -7.77 15.78
C GLU A 501 5.66 -7.29 16.44
N GLU A 502 4.62 -8.13 16.49
CA GLU A 502 3.37 -7.79 17.20
C GLU A 502 3.66 -7.46 18.68
N LEU A 503 4.49 -8.26 19.36
CA LEU A 503 4.89 -8.01 20.74
C LEU A 503 5.71 -6.72 20.89
N ARG A 504 6.60 -6.38 19.95
CA ARG A 504 7.30 -5.07 19.95
C ARG A 504 6.29 -3.93 19.91
N VAL A 505 5.33 -3.99 19.00
CA VAL A 505 4.27 -2.98 18.88
C VAL A 505 3.44 -2.87 20.17
N LEU A 506 3.02 -4.00 20.74
CA LEU A 506 2.22 -4.01 21.97
C LEU A 506 2.99 -3.51 23.20
N ILE A 507 4.29 -3.84 23.29
CA ILE A 507 5.11 -3.52 24.46
C ILE A 507 5.68 -2.10 24.37
N SER A 508 6.43 -1.80 23.30
CA SER A 508 7.15 -0.53 23.14
C SER A 508 6.45 0.48 22.23
N GLY A 509 5.46 0.06 21.43
CA GLY A 509 4.86 0.93 20.42
C GLY A 509 5.72 1.12 19.17
N GLU A 510 6.83 0.40 19.08
CA GLU A 510 7.76 0.48 17.94
C GLU A 510 7.10 -0.14 16.71
N THR A 511 6.85 0.67 15.68
CA THR A 511 6.26 0.21 14.41
C THR A 511 7.32 0.14 13.31
N PRO A 512 7.20 -0.82 12.38
CA PRO A 512 8.11 -0.92 11.24
C PRO A 512 8.05 0.32 10.32
N PRO A 513 9.02 0.47 9.38
CA PRO A 513 9.00 1.52 8.37
C PRO A 513 7.69 1.56 7.60
N ARG A 514 7.22 2.79 7.33
CA ARG A 514 5.95 3.04 6.65
C ARG A 514 6.16 3.48 5.21
N TYR A 515 5.31 2.97 4.33
CA TYR A 515 5.29 3.23 2.89
C TYR A 515 3.96 3.88 2.50
N GLY A 516 4.00 4.83 1.56
CA GLY A 516 2.81 5.49 1.04
C GLY A 516 1.92 4.53 0.23
N HIS A 517 2.53 3.62 -0.53
CA HIS A 517 1.83 2.59 -1.28
C HIS A 517 2.51 1.22 -1.14
N ILE A 518 1.73 0.15 -0.99
CA ILE A 518 2.25 -1.22 -0.96
C ILE A 518 1.60 -2.05 -2.07
N VAL A 519 2.42 -2.70 -2.90
CA VAL A 519 1.98 -3.73 -3.82
C VAL A 519 2.34 -5.09 -3.23
N VAL A 520 1.37 -6.00 -3.14
CA VAL A 520 1.61 -7.36 -2.65
C VAL A 520 1.16 -8.35 -3.72
N ASP A 521 2.09 -9.14 -4.25
CA ASP A 521 1.76 -10.23 -5.16
C ASP A 521 1.57 -11.56 -4.41
N GLU A 522 0.78 -12.47 -4.99
CA GLU A 522 0.37 -13.75 -4.40
C GLU A 522 -0.26 -13.62 -3.01
N ALA A 523 -1.04 -12.55 -2.79
CA ALA A 523 -1.56 -12.16 -1.49
C ALA A 523 -2.53 -13.19 -0.87
N GLN A 524 -3.04 -14.15 -1.63
CA GLN A 524 -3.89 -15.22 -1.11
C GLN A 524 -3.17 -16.17 -0.13
N ASP A 525 -1.83 -16.15 -0.12
CA ASP A 525 -1.02 -16.93 0.83
C ASP A 525 -0.64 -16.14 2.09
N LEU A 526 -1.02 -14.86 2.17
CA LEU A 526 -0.82 -14.07 3.38
C LEU A 526 -1.60 -14.67 4.53
N THR A 527 -0.92 -14.86 5.64
CA THR A 527 -1.59 -15.23 6.89
C THR A 527 -2.20 -14.00 7.55
N PRO A 528 -3.24 -14.16 8.40
CA PRO A 528 -3.84 -13.05 9.14
C PRO A 528 -2.82 -12.19 9.92
N MET A 529 -1.87 -12.82 10.62
CA MET A 529 -0.82 -12.11 11.35
C MET A 529 0.12 -11.32 10.43
N GLN A 530 0.45 -11.87 9.26
CA GLN A 530 1.25 -11.15 8.25
C GLN A 530 0.47 -9.97 7.67
N ALA A 531 -0.81 -10.13 7.33
CA ALA A 531 -1.66 -9.05 6.85
C ALA A 531 -1.74 -7.88 7.86
N ARG A 532 -1.86 -8.20 9.16
CA ARG A 532 -1.79 -7.20 10.25
C ARG A 532 -0.47 -6.46 10.28
N SER A 533 0.65 -7.17 10.10
CA SER A 533 1.98 -6.56 10.00
C SER A 533 2.11 -5.65 8.78
N LEU A 534 1.63 -6.09 7.61
CA LEU A 534 1.62 -5.29 6.38
C LEU A 534 0.79 -4.02 6.52
N ARG A 535 -0.37 -4.09 7.18
CA ARG A 535 -1.19 -2.91 7.48
C ARG A 535 -0.40 -1.84 8.23
N ARG A 536 0.41 -2.22 9.21
CA ARG A 536 1.24 -1.27 9.99
C ARG A 536 2.36 -0.62 9.18
N ARG A 537 2.81 -1.28 8.11
CA ARG A 537 3.80 -0.76 7.16
C ARG A 537 3.19 0.18 6.14
N CYS A 538 1.87 0.27 6.04
CA CYS A 538 1.22 1.26 5.21
C CYS A 538 1.03 2.57 6.01
N ALA A 539 1.46 3.69 5.44
CA ALA A 539 1.35 5.00 6.05
C ALA A 539 -0.11 5.38 6.35
N VAL A 540 -0.31 6.37 7.21
CA VAL A 540 -1.66 6.88 7.49
C VAL A 540 -2.21 7.53 6.22
N GLY A 541 -3.35 7.03 5.73
CA GLY A 541 -3.91 7.42 4.43
C GLY A 541 -3.14 6.88 3.22
N GLY A 542 -2.20 5.95 3.42
CA GLY A 542 -1.58 5.18 2.35
C GLY A 542 -2.53 4.17 1.74
N SER A 543 -2.16 3.63 0.59
CA SER A 543 -2.99 2.69 -0.18
C SER A 543 -2.26 1.39 -0.49
N MET A 544 -2.99 0.39 -0.98
CA MET A 544 -2.40 -0.89 -1.36
C MET A 544 -2.97 -1.41 -2.68
N THR A 545 -2.14 -2.13 -3.42
CA THR A 545 -2.55 -2.94 -4.57
C THR A 545 -2.26 -4.40 -4.25
N VAL A 546 -3.30 -5.14 -3.88
CA VAL A 546 -3.24 -6.53 -3.45
C VAL A 546 -3.56 -7.42 -4.64
N LEU A 547 -2.59 -8.19 -5.12
CA LEU A 547 -2.72 -9.03 -6.30
C LEU A 547 -2.79 -10.50 -5.87
N GLY A 548 -3.72 -11.27 -6.45
CA GLY A 548 -3.79 -12.68 -6.12
C GLY A 548 -4.79 -13.48 -6.92
N ASP A 549 -4.77 -14.77 -6.68
CA ASP A 549 -5.74 -15.73 -7.20
C ASP A 549 -6.12 -16.71 -6.09
N LEU A 550 -7.34 -16.56 -5.54
CA LEU A 550 -7.86 -17.46 -4.51
C LEU A 550 -7.89 -18.94 -4.93
N ALA A 551 -7.92 -19.29 -6.23
CA ALA A 551 -7.80 -20.69 -6.67
C ALA A 551 -6.39 -21.25 -6.42
N GLN A 552 -5.37 -20.38 -6.38
CA GLN A 552 -3.95 -20.71 -6.17
C GLN A 552 -3.52 -20.52 -4.71
N ALA A 553 -4.46 -20.52 -3.76
CA ALA A 553 -4.15 -20.44 -2.33
C ALA A 553 -3.52 -21.76 -1.85
N THR A 554 -2.23 -21.73 -1.53
CA THR A 554 -1.44 -22.88 -1.09
C THR A 554 -0.80 -22.67 0.28
N GLY A 555 -0.99 -21.48 0.87
CA GLY A 555 -0.52 -21.15 2.21
C GLY A 555 -1.21 -21.95 3.32
N ALA A 556 -0.77 -21.71 4.57
CA ALA A 556 -1.34 -22.36 5.74
C ALA A 556 -2.84 -22.07 5.89
N HIS A 557 -3.24 -20.84 5.60
CA HIS A 557 -4.64 -20.43 5.52
C HIS A 557 -5.07 -20.48 4.05
N THR A 558 -6.16 -21.17 3.76
CA THR A 558 -6.73 -21.25 2.41
C THR A 558 -8.00 -20.40 2.35
N PRO A 559 -7.90 -19.09 2.06
CA PRO A 559 -9.05 -18.21 2.00
C PRO A 559 -10.02 -18.63 0.88
N THR A 560 -11.32 -18.57 1.17
CA THR A 560 -12.39 -18.76 0.18
C THR A 560 -12.96 -17.44 -0.34
N SER A 561 -12.68 -16.32 0.35
CA SER A 561 -13.00 -14.96 -0.06
C SER A 561 -11.91 -14.00 0.39
N TRP A 562 -11.89 -12.81 -0.22
CA TRP A 562 -10.97 -11.73 0.16
C TRP A 562 -11.42 -10.97 1.42
N ASP A 563 -12.59 -11.25 1.99
CA ASP A 563 -13.19 -10.42 3.04
C ASP A 563 -12.32 -10.31 4.29
N LEU A 564 -11.73 -11.44 4.73
CA LEU A 564 -10.86 -11.47 5.89
C LEU A 564 -9.59 -10.64 5.67
N LEU A 565 -8.90 -10.87 4.55
CA LEU A 565 -7.66 -10.16 4.23
C LEU A 565 -7.94 -8.68 3.96
N GLY A 566 -8.99 -8.36 3.20
CA GLY A 566 -9.42 -6.99 2.94
C GLY A 566 -9.74 -6.23 4.22
N ALA A 567 -10.44 -6.86 5.17
CA ALA A 567 -10.73 -6.28 6.48
C ALA A 567 -9.49 -6.12 7.38
N LEU A 568 -8.48 -6.97 7.26
CA LEU A 568 -7.23 -6.85 8.03
C LEU A 568 -6.27 -5.81 7.45
N LEU A 569 -6.29 -5.66 6.13
CA LEU A 569 -5.48 -4.68 5.41
C LEU A 569 -6.09 -3.28 5.43
N SER A 570 -7.37 -3.15 5.80
CA SER A 570 -8.14 -1.91 5.90
C SER A 570 -8.47 -1.56 7.35
N ASP A 571 -8.35 -0.29 7.74
CA ASP A 571 -8.78 0.16 9.08
C ASP A 571 -10.28 0.42 9.18
N HIS A 572 -10.92 0.73 8.04
CA HIS A 572 -12.25 1.37 8.01
C HIS A 572 -13.20 0.81 6.94
N GLY A 573 -12.84 -0.28 6.26
CA GLY A 573 -13.60 -0.89 5.17
C GLY A 573 -13.36 -0.25 3.80
N ASP A 574 -12.30 0.54 3.66
CA ASP A 574 -11.86 1.26 2.46
C ASP A 574 -11.15 0.37 1.41
N TRP A 575 -11.67 -0.83 1.16
CA TRP A 575 -11.14 -1.75 0.14
C TRP A 575 -12.21 -2.15 -0.89
N SER A 576 -11.76 -2.57 -2.06
CA SER A 576 -12.61 -3.06 -3.16
C SER A 576 -11.94 -4.21 -3.90
N VAL A 577 -12.75 -5.04 -4.58
CA VAL A 577 -12.26 -6.14 -5.42
C VAL A 577 -12.55 -5.84 -6.88
N ALA A 578 -11.52 -5.93 -7.71
CA ALA A 578 -11.64 -5.99 -9.16
C ALA A 578 -11.26 -7.38 -9.67
N GLN A 579 -11.93 -7.83 -10.73
CA GLN A 579 -11.72 -9.15 -11.31
C GLN A 579 -11.12 -9.06 -12.72
N LEU A 580 -10.10 -9.88 -13.00
CA LEU A 580 -9.55 -10.10 -14.34
C LEU A 580 -9.98 -11.47 -14.85
N THR A 581 -10.84 -11.49 -15.86
CA THR A 581 -11.47 -12.72 -16.38
C THR A 581 -10.86 -13.23 -17.69
N THR A 582 -9.92 -12.50 -18.29
CA THR A 582 -9.31 -12.87 -19.58
C THR A 582 -7.85 -13.28 -19.39
N SER A 583 -7.48 -14.48 -19.83
CA SER A 583 -6.11 -15.01 -19.79
C SER A 583 -5.42 -14.85 -21.15
N TYR A 584 -4.29 -14.15 -21.15
CA TYR A 584 -3.50 -13.85 -22.34
C TYR A 584 -2.26 -14.74 -22.47
N ARG A 585 -1.79 -15.31 -21.35
CA ARG A 585 -0.56 -16.12 -21.34
C ARG A 585 -0.79 -17.62 -21.41
N VAL A 586 -1.84 -18.17 -20.80
CA VAL A 586 -2.04 -19.62 -20.81
C VAL A 586 -2.88 -19.99 -22.05
N PRO A 587 -2.47 -21.00 -22.86
CA PRO A 587 -3.25 -21.45 -24.01
C PRO A 587 -4.63 -21.97 -23.62
N ALA A 588 -5.60 -21.84 -24.52
CA ALA A 588 -6.96 -22.32 -24.37
C ALA A 588 -7.02 -23.83 -24.12
N GLU A 589 -6.20 -24.61 -24.81
CA GLU A 589 -6.15 -26.06 -24.66
C GLU A 589 -5.74 -26.48 -23.24
N ILE A 590 -4.79 -25.75 -22.64
CA ILE A 590 -4.36 -25.99 -21.25
C ILE A 590 -5.47 -25.57 -20.29
N MET A 591 -6.08 -24.40 -20.51
CA MET A 591 -7.16 -23.91 -19.65
C MET A 591 -8.39 -24.83 -19.71
N GLU A 592 -8.75 -25.38 -20.87
CA GLU A 592 -9.84 -26.35 -21.02
C GLU A 592 -9.53 -27.66 -20.29
N PHE A 593 -8.30 -28.17 -20.43
CA PHE A 593 -7.86 -29.37 -19.72
C PHE A 593 -7.93 -29.23 -18.19
N VAL A 594 -7.61 -28.04 -17.66
CA VAL A 594 -7.58 -27.78 -16.21
C VAL A 594 -8.95 -27.33 -15.65
N ALA A 595 -9.90 -26.93 -16.50
CA ALA A 595 -11.19 -26.38 -16.08
C ALA A 595 -12.01 -27.27 -15.10
N PRO A 596 -12.02 -28.62 -15.21
CA PRO A 596 -12.67 -29.47 -14.21
C PRO A 596 -12.04 -29.32 -12.81
N LEU A 597 -10.70 -29.33 -12.75
CA LEU A 597 -9.96 -29.16 -11.50
C LEU A 597 -10.20 -27.78 -10.89
N ALA A 598 -10.21 -26.73 -11.73
CA ALA A 598 -10.47 -25.36 -11.30
C ALA A 598 -11.83 -25.22 -10.58
N ARG A 599 -12.87 -25.88 -11.11
CA ARG A 599 -14.22 -25.89 -10.51
C ARG A 599 -14.28 -26.62 -9.17
N VAL A 600 -13.45 -27.64 -8.98
CA VAL A 600 -13.34 -28.35 -7.70
C VAL A 600 -12.62 -27.49 -6.66
N VAL A 601 -11.50 -26.83 -7.03
CA VAL A 601 -10.69 -26.08 -6.07
C VAL A 601 -11.31 -24.74 -5.68
N ALA A 602 -12.02 -24.08 -6.59
CA ALA A 602 -12.61 -22.75 -6.35
C ALA A 602 -13.95 -22.57 -7.09
N PRO A 603 -15.04 -23.20 -6.61
CA PRO A 603 -16.33 -23.22 -7.30
C PRO A 603 -17.02 -21.85 -7.41
N SER A 604 -16.71 -20.91 -6.51
CA SER A 604 -17.30 -19.58 -6.48
C SER A 604 -16.60 -18.56 -7.38
N LEU A 605 -15.45 -18.89 -7.97
CA LEU A 605 -14.68 -17.98 -8.80
C LEU A 605 -15.00 -18.15 -10.28
N PRO A 606 -15.11 -17.05 -11.06
CA PRO A 606 -15.21 -17.15 -12.50
C PRO A 606 -13.91 -17.73 -13.06
N TYR A 607 -14.03 -18.74 -13.92
CA TYR A 607 -12.88 -19.32 -14.60
C TYR A 607 -12.41 -18.41 -15.74
N PRO A 608 -11.11 -18.07 -15.85
CA PRO A 608 -10.64 -17.16 -16.88
C PRO A 608 -10.81 -17.74 -18.29
N GLN A 609 -11.19 -16.89 -19.24
CA GLN A 609 -11.29 -17.23 -20.65
C GLN A 609 -9.94 -16.99 -21.32
N ALA A 610 -9.35 -18.05 -21.86
CA ALA A 610 -8.12 -17.96 -22.64
C ALA A 610 -8.40 -17.37 -24.02
N VAL A 611 -7.55 -16.45 -24.45
CA VAL A 611 -7.63 -15.87 -25.79
C VAL A 611 -6.69 -16.52 -26.79
N ARG A 612 -5.65 -17.19 -26.31
CA ARG A 612 -4.56 -17.71 -27.14
C ARG A 612 -4.73 -19.20 -27.37
N GLU A 613 -4.47 -19.65 -28.58
CA GLU A 613 -4.42 -21.06 -28.95
C GLU A 613 -2.96 -21.45 -29.26
N ALA A 614 -2.55 -22.63 -28.82
CA ALA A 614 -1.21 -23.18 -29.08
C ALA A 614 -1.25 -24.34 -30.09
N GLY A 615 -2.43 -24.92 -30.35
CA GLY A 615 -2.66 -26.04 -31.25
C GLY A 615 -3.06 -27.32 -30.51
N ALA A 616 -3.65 -28.28 -31.23
CA ALA A 616 -4.21 -29.51 -30.66
C ALA A 616 -3.22 -30.37 -29.86
N ASP A 617 -1.92 -30.24 -30.14
CA ASP A 617 -0.84 -30.99 -29.49
C ASP A 617 -0.26 -30.28 -28.24
N ALA A 618 -0.82 -29.14 -27.85
CA ALA A 618 -0.35 -28.33 -26.72
C ALA A 618 -0.52 -29.02 -25.37
N VAL A 619 -1.50 -29.91 -25.22
CA VAL A 619 -1.69 -30.75 -24.03
C VAL A 619 -1.47 -32.20 -24.40
N ARG A 620 -0.59 -32.89 -23.68
CA ARG A 620 -0.32 -34.32 -23.87
C ARG A 620 -0.36 -35.07 -22.55
N THR A 621 -1.21 -36.08 -22.45
CA THR A 621 -1.21 -37.04 -21.34
C THR A 621 -0.51 -38.31 -21.80
N VAL A 622 0.56 -38.70 -21.12
CA VAL A 622 1.41 -39.84 -21.47
C VAL A 622 1.41 -40.82 -20.30
N ALA A 623 0.87 -42.01 -20.53
CA ALA A 623 0.99 -43.13 -19.60
C ALA A 623 2.35 -43.82 -19.80
N THR A 624 3.03 -44.14 -18.71
CA THR A 624 4.29 -44.90 -18.73
C THR A 624 4.32 -45.98 -17.65
N GLU A 625 5.28 -46.88 -17.76
CA GLU A 625 5.54 -47.93 -16.78
C GLU A 625 6.43 -47.38 -15.64
N PRO A 626 6.23 -47.78 -14.37
CA PRO A 626 6.96 -47.23 -13.23
C PRO A 626 8.48 -47.23 -13.36
N TRP A 627 9.06 -48.28 -13.96
CA TRP A 627 10.51 -48.39 -14.15
C TRP A 627 11.06 -47.52 -15.30
N LYS A 628 10.20 -47.00 -16.19
CA LYS A 628 10.57 -46.10 -17.29
C LYS A 628 10.36 -44.63 -16.98
N LEU A 629 9.65 -44.31 -15.89
CA LEU A 629 9.24 -42.94 -15.55
C LEU A 629 10.38 -41.91 -15.62
N LEU A 630 11.54 -42.23 -15.02
CA LEU A 630 12.71 -41.35 -15.04
C LEU A 630 13.31 -41.19 -16.44
N ASP A 631 13.45 -42.28 -17.19
CA ASP A 631 14.05 -42.26 -18.53
C ASP A 631 13.15 -41.55 -19.54
N ASP A 632 11.85 -41.80 -19.48
CA ASP A 632 10.85 -41.13 -20.30
C ASP A 632 10.77 -39.63 -19.95
N THR A 633 10.86 -39.27 -18.66
CA THR A 633 10.93 -37.87 -18.22
C THR A 633 12.10 -37.14 -18.89
N VAL A 634 13.32 -37.70 -18.81
CA VAL A 634 14.53 -37.10 -19.42
C VAL A 634 14.41 -37.06 -20.94
N ALA A 635 13.85 -38.09 -21.58
CA ALA A 635 13.62 -38.11 -23.02
C ALA A 635 12.63 -37.02 -23.48
N HIS A 636 11.56 -36.79 -22.70
CA HIS A 636 10.60 -35.72 -22.96
C HIS A 636 11.23 -34.34 -22.80
N VAL A 637 12.01 -34.11 -21.74
CA VAL A 637 12.76 -32.86 -21.54
C VAL A 637 13.71 -32.62 -22.71
N ALA A 638 14.53 -33.60 -23.09
CA ALA A 638 15.46 -33.46 -24.20
C ALA A 638 14.78 -33.17 -25.54
N ARG A 639 13.53 -33.62 -25.73
CA ARG A 639 12.72 -33.27 -26.91
C ARG A 639 12.22 -31.82 -26.85
N LEU A 640 11.72 -31.37 -25.70
CA LEU A 640 11.15 -30.03 -25.51
C LEU A 640 12.22 -28.94 -25.53
N VAL A 641 13.37 -29.17 -24.91
CA VAL A 641 14.49 -28.21 -24.91
C VAL A 641 15.01 -27.93 -26.34
N ARG A 642 14.93 -28.93 -27.21
CA ARG A 642 15.32 -28.80 -28.63
C ARG A 642 14.33 -28.02 -29.49
N THR A 643 13.13 -27.72 -29.01
CA THR A 643 12.21 -26.83 -29.74
C THR A 643 12.69 -25.39 -29.56
N SER A 644 13.64 -24.94 -30.38
CA SER A 644 14.16 -23.57 -30.36
C SER A 644 13.41 -22.66 -31.33
N ASP A 645 13.33 -21.37 -31.01
CA ASP A 645 12.87 -20.31 -31.92
C ASP A 645 14.01 -19.68 -32.76
N GLY A 646 15.23 -20.22 -32.65
CA GLY A 646 16.40 -19.82 -33.44
C GLY A 646 17.44 -19.00 -32.68
N ASN A 647 17.09 -18.37 -31.55
CA ASN A 647 18.01 -17.49 -30.80
C ASN A 647 18.25 -17.90 -29.33
N SER A 648 17.37 -18.67 -28.69
CA SER A 648 17.58 -19.17 -27.31
C SER A 648 16.87 -20.51 -27.06
N PRO A 649 17.39 -21.36 -26.15
CA PRO A 649 16.68 -22.55 -25.69
C PRO A 649 15.40 -22.14 -24.94
N ARG A 650 14.31 -22.87 -25.18
CA ARG A 650 13.03 -22.64 -24.48
C ARG A 650 13.08 -23.17 -23.06
N SER A 651 12.41 -22.46 -22.16
CA SER A 651 12.35 -22.81 -20.75
C SER A 651 11.47 -24.04 -20.52
N VAL A 652 11.99 -25.04 -19.79
CA VAL A 652 11.28 -26.29 -19.49
C VAL A 652 11.26 -26.53 -17.99
N ALA A 653 10.07 -26.64 -17.41
CA ALA A 653 9.90 -27.10 -16.03
C ALA A 653 9.50 -28.57 -15.96
N VAL A 654 10.17 -29.32 -15.09
CA VAL A 654 9.73 -30.64 -14.65
C VAL A 654 9.23 -30.51 -13.22
N ILE A 655 7.94 -30.78 -13.01
CA ILE A 655 7.30 -30.65 -11.71
C ILE A 655 6.99 -32.04 -11.16
N VAL A 656 7.51 -32.33 -9.97
CA VAL A 656 7.36 -33.61 -9.27
C VAL A 656 6.66 -33.42 -7.90
N PRO A 657 6.10 -34.48 -7.28
CA PRO A 657 5.56 -34.39 -5.93
C PRO A 657 6.63 -34.02 -4.89
N ASP A 658 6.27 -33.20 -3.89
CA ASP A 658 7.27 -32.59 -2.99
C ASP A 658 8.06 -33.61 -2.15
N ASP A 659 7.48 -34.77 -1.80
CA ASP A 659 8.12 -35.78 -0.94
C ASP A 659 8.76 -36.92 -1.76
N SER A 660 9.12 -36.65 -3.02
CA SER A 660 9.69 -37.67 -3.91
C SER A 660 11.19 -37.51 -4.10
N ASP A 661 11.92 -38.64 -4.11
CA ASP A 661 13.33 -38.69 -4.49
C ASP A 661 13.54 -38.38 -6.00
N TRP A 662 12.44 -38.17 -6.75
CA TRP A 662 12.48 -37.89 -8.18
C TRP A 662 13.10 -36.54 -8.51
N LEU A 663 12.96 -35.54 -7.63
CA LEU A 663 13.58 -34.24 -7.84
C LEU A 663 15.09 -34.38 -8.02
N ASP A 664 15.75 -35.04 -7.07
CA ASP A 664 17.20 -35.26 -7.10
C ASP A 664 17.58 -36.26 -8.20
N ALA A 665 16.83 -37.35 -8.36
CA ALA A 665 17.12 -38.36 -9.36
C ALA A 665 17.04 -37.84 -10.81
N ILE A 666 16.01 -37.04 -11.12
CA ILE A 666 15.84 -36.42 -12.45
C ILE A 666 16.91 -35.34 -12.65
N SER A 667 17.14 -34.50 -11.65
CA SER A 667 18.19 -33.47 -11.72
C SER A 667 19.55 -34.10 -12.02
N HIS A 668 19.93 -35.15 -11.29
CA HIS A 668 21.17 -35.87 -11.50
C HIS A 668 21.28 -36.46 -12.91
N ARG A 669 20.23 -37.14 -13.40
CA ARG A 669 20.20 -37.71 -14.75
C ARG A 669 20.29 -36.66 -15.86
N ILE A 670 19.75 -35.47 -15.66
CA ILE A 670 19.87 -34.34 -16.60
C ILE A 670 21.31 -33.80 -16.66
N HIS A 671 22.00 -33.76 -15.51
CA HIS A 671 23.37 -33.25 -15.42
C HIS A 671 24.41 -34.28 -15.93
N GLU A 672 24.22 -35.56 -15.62
CA GLU A 672 25.17 -36.63 -15.99
C GLU A 672 24.87 -37.27 -17.36
N GLY A 673 23.59 -37.36 -17.74
CA GLY A 673 23.18 -37.94 -19.00
C GLY A 673 23.49 -36.98 -20.15
N GLY A 674 24.37 -37.38 -21.07
CA GLY A 674 24.69 -36.61 -22.29
C GLY A 674 23.51 -36.37 -23.26
N ALA A 675 22.27 -36.60 -22.82
CA ALA A 675 21.05 -36.38 -23.59
C ALA A 675 20.70 -34.89 -23.77
N ILE A 676 21.19 -34.01 -22.89
CA ILE A 676 20.99 -32.55 -22.96
C ILE A 676 22.36 -31.88 -23.02
N ALA A 677 22.57 -31.03 -24.02
CA ALA A 677 23.81 -30.29 -24.19
C ALA A 677 24.03 -29.31 -23.04
N GLU A 678 25.28 -29.10 -22.63
CA GLU A 678 25.63 -28.29 -21.45
C GLU A 678 25.04 -26.87 -21.49
N ARG A 679 25.05 -26.23 -22.66
CA ARG A 679 24.46 -24.90 -22.91
C ARG A 679 22.94 -24.82 -22.72
N ASP A 680 22.24 -25.95 -22.82
CA ASP A 680 20.78 -26.02 -22.80
C ASP A 680 20.26 -26.47 -21.41
N ARG A 681 21.15 -26.86 -20.50
CA ARG A 681 20.79 -27.31 -19.14
C ARG A 681 20.22 -26.18 -18.29
N ASP A 682 20.72 -24.95 -18.47
CA ASP A 682 20.25 -23.77 -17.74
C ASP A 682 18.78 -23.42 -18.05
N ALA A 683 18.24 -23.91 -19.18
CA ALA A 683 16.85 -23.72 -19.55
C ALA A 683 15.90 -24.72 -18.87
N VAL A 684 16.42 -25.75 -18.19
CA VAL A 684 15.63 -26.79 -17.52
C VAL A 684 15.60 -26.55 -16.02
N SER A 685 14.40 -26.48 -15.44
CA SER A 685 14.18 -26.42 -14.00
C SER A 685 13.45 -27.67 -13.53
N VAL A 686 14.03 -28.42 -12.59
CA VAL A 686 13.34 -29.53 -11.90
C VAL A 686 12.89 -29.02 -10.54
N LEU A 687 11.58 -29.07 -10.28
CA LEU A 687 10.95 -28.43 -9.13
C LEU A 687 9.99 -29.37 -8.43
N ALA A 688 9.91 -29.24 -7.11
CA ALA A 688 8.79 -29.73 -6.34
C ALA A 688 7.52 -28.92 -6.68
N ALA A 689 6.34 -29.53 -6.59
CA ALA A 689 5.05 -28.87 -6.87
C ALA A 689 4.85 -27.57 -6.08
N ALA A 690 5.26 -27.53 -4.81
CA ALA A 690 5.21 -26.33 -3.97
C ALA A 690 6.12 -25.19 -4.47
N GLN A 691 7.17 -25.50 -5.24
CA GLN A 691 8.12 -24.52 -5.77
C GLN A 691 7.71 -23.97 -7.14
N ALA A 692 6.68 -24.53 -7.79
CA ALA A 692 6.24 -24.11 -9.12
C ALA A 692 5.52 -22.74 -9.13
N LYS A 693 5.10 -22.26 -7.96
CA LYS A 693 4.30 -21.03 -7.82
C LYS A 693 5.09 -19.77 -8.15
N GLY A 694 4.42 -18.78 -8.75
CA GLY A 694 5.00 -17.47 -9.12
C GLY A 694 5.90 -17.46 -10.35
N MET A 695 6.11 -18.62 -10.98
CA MET A 695 6.99 -18.79 -12.14
C MET A 695 6.21 -19.21 -13.38
N GLU A 696 6.71 -18.89 -14.57
CA GLU A 696 6.11 -19.34 -15.84
C GLU A 696 7.19 -19.93 -16.74
N TYR A 697 6.81 -20.93 -17.52
CA TYR A 697 7.69 -21.70 -18.39
C TYR A 697 7.04 -21.90 -19.76
N ASP A 698 7.84 -22.01 -20.81
CA ASP A 698 7.34 -22.34 -22.14
C ASP A 698 6.72 -23.74 -22.14
N HIS A 699 7.44 -24.70 -21.58
CA HIS A 699 7.00 -26.08 -21.50
C HIS A 699 6.98 -26.54 -20.05
N VAL A 700 5.89 -27.19 -19.65
CA VAL A 700 5.78 -27.81 -18.33
C VAL A 700 5.51 -29.30 -18.48
N LEU A 701 6.29 -30.11 -17.77
CA LEU A 701 6.13 -31.55 -17.62
C LEU A 701 5.74 -31.84 -16.17
N VAL A 702 4.49 -32.23 -15.91
CA VAL A 702 4.03 -32.65 -14.58
C VAL A 702 4.12 -34.18 -14.47
N VAL A 703 4.87 -34.66 -13.48
CA VAL A 703 5.12 -36.07 -13.23
C VAL A 703 4.25 -36.55 -12.07
N GLU A 704 3.52 -37.65 -12.27
CA GLU A 704 2.63 -38.28 -11.28
C GLU A 704 1.64 -37.31 -10.61
N PRO A 705 0.72 -36.72 -11.38
CA PRO A 705 -0.26 -35.75 -10.86
C PRO A 705 -1.17 -36.33 -9.77
N ALA A 706 -1.43 -37.65 -9.77
CA ALA A 706 -2.21 -38.33 -8.73
C ALA A 706 -1.57 -38.21 -7.34
N THR A 707 -0.25 -38.35 -7.26
CA THR A 707 0.49 -38.22 -6.00
C THR A 707 0.42 -36.80 -5.44
N ILE A 708 0.46 -35.78 -6.32
CA ILE A 708 0.29 -34.38 -5.93
C ILE A 708 -1.14 -34.14 -5.40
N ALA A 709 -2.16 -34.62 -6.13
CA ALA A 709 -3.56 -34.45 -5.78
C ALA A 709 -3.97 -35.15 -4.46
N ASN A 710 -3.38 -36.30 -4.15
CA ASN A 710 -3.75 -37.14 -3.00
C ASN A 710 -3.40 -36.53 -1.62
N ARG A 711 -2.83 -35.33 -1.58
CA ARG A 711 -2.56 -34.56 -0.35
C ARG A 711 -3.76 -33.75 0.13
N GLY A 712 -4.96 -34.04 -0.37
CA GLY A 712 -6.19 -33.35 -0.02
C GLY A 712 -6.35 -32.01 -0.75
N PRO A 713 -7.14 -31.07 -0.19
CA PRO A 713 -7.49 -29.81 -0.87
C PRO A 713 -6.29 -28.96 -1.28
N ALA A 714 -5.23 -28.92 -0.45
CA ALA A 714 -4.00 -28.21 -0.78
C ALA A 714 -3.26 -28.85 -1.97
N GLY A 715 -3.22 -30.19 -2.04
CA GLY A 715 -2.63 -30.93 -3.15
C GLY A 715 -3.33 -30.68 -4.48
N LEU A 716 -4.66 -30.62 -4.48
CA LEU A 716 -5.43 -30.27 -5.69
C LEU A 716 -5.12 -28.85 -6.19
N ARG A 717 -4.94 -27.89 -5.28
CA ARG A 717 -4.55 -26.51 -5.62
C ARG A 717 -3.10 -26.42 -6.10
N GLN A 718 -2.19 -27.17 -5.49
CA GLN A 718 -0.81 -27.30 -5.98
C GLN A 718 -0.77 -27.89 -7.39
N LEU A 719 -1.56 -28.93 -7.66
CA LEU A 719 -1.69 -29.50 -9.00
C LEU A 719 -2.26 -28.47 -9.99
N TYR A 720 -3.31 -27.74 -9.60
CA TYR A 720 -3.86 -26.65 -10.41
C TYR A 720 -2.78 -25.62 -10.76
N VAL A 721 -2.01 -25.15 -9.78
CA VAL A 721 -0.89 -24.21 -10.00
C VAL A 721 0.12 -24.80 -10.98
N ALA A 722 0.57 -26.04 -10.77
CA ALA A 722 1.56 -26.71 -11.61
C ALA A 722 1.13 -26.81 -13.07
N LEU A 723 -0.12 -27.21 -13.33
CA LEU A 723 -0.64 -27.38 -14.69
C LEU A 723 -0.79 -26.04 -15.43
N THR A 724 -0.99 -24.93 -14.70
CA THR A 724 -1.21 -23.61 -15.31
C THR A 724 0.06 -22.76 -15.43
N ARG A 725 1.25 -23.32 -15.18
CA ARG A 725 2.54 -22.60 -15.34
C ARG A 725 3.06 -22.55 -16.78
N SER A 726 2.40 -23.24 -17.70
CA SER A 726 2.84 -23.37 -19.08
C SER A 726 2.30 -22.26 -19.98
N THR A 727 3.19 -21.68 -20.78
CA THR A 727 2.87 -20.71 -21.83
C THR A 727 2.98 -21.31 -23.24
N GLN A 728 3.31 -22.58 -23.45
CA GLN A 728 3.25 -23.20 -24.79
C GLN A 728 2.64 -24.59 -24.73
N SER A 729 3.25 -25.52 -24.01
CA SER A 729 2.75 -26.89 -23.94
C SER A 729 2.85 -27.52 -22.56
N LEU A 730 1.82 -28.25 -22.20
CA LEU A 730 1.74 -29.06 -21.01
C LEU A 730 1.87 -30.54 -21.38
N THR A 731 2.81 -31.25 -20.75
CA THR A 731 2.87 -32.71 -20.77
C THR A 731 2.60 -33.23 -19.36
N VAL A 732 1.70 -34.21 -19.25
CA VAL A 732 1.38 -34.91 -18.00
C VAL A 732 1.86 -36.34 -18.15
N LEU A 733 2.89 -36.71 -17.39
CA LEU A 733 3.46 -38.06 -17.40
C LEU A 733 3.01 -38.80 -16.14
N HIS A 734 2.41 -39.98 -16.30
CA HIS A 734 1.80 -40.70 -15.18
C HIS A 734 1.93 -42.21 -15.33
N THR A 735 2.08 -42.91 -14.21
CA THR A 735 2.00 -44.37 -14.09
C THR A 735 0.70 -44.79 -13.41
N ALA A 736 0.25 -44.00 -12.43
CA ALA A 736 -1.07 -44.14 -11.84
C ALA A 736 -2.17 -43.52 -12.73
N ALA A 737 -3.43 -43.89 -12.49
CA ALA A 737 -4.57 -43.25 -13.14
C ALA A 737 -4.60 -41.74 -12.83
N LEU A 738 -5.04 -40.93 -13.79
CA LEU A 738 -5.17 -39.49 -13.59
C LEU A 738 -6.21 -39.19 -12.49
N PRO A 739 -6.03 -38.10 -11.72
CA PRO A 739 -7.01 -37.67 -10.71
C PRO A 739 -8.44 -37.58 -11.25
N GLU A 740 -9.43 -38.03 -10.48
CA GLU A 740 -10.85 -37.88 -10.81
C GLU A 740 -11.22 -36.42 -11.08
N ALA A 741 -10.63 -35.49 -10.32
CA ALA A 741 -10.85 -34.05 -10.48
C ALA A 741 -10.41 -33.49 -11.85
N LEU A 742 -9.59 -34.21 -12.63
CA LEU A 742 -9.20 -33.85 -14.00
C LEU A 742 -10.01 -34.60 -15.06
N THR A 743 -10.64 -35.72 -14.71
CA THR A 743 -11.28 -36.66 -15.66
C THR A 743 -12.81 -36.67 -15.58
N ALA A 744 -13.41 -36.13 -14.50
CA ALA A 744 -14.85 -36.04 -14.36
C ALA A 744 -15.47 -35.20 -15.50
N SER A 745 -16.23 -35.88 -16.35
CA SER A 745 -16.99 -35.27 -17.45
C SER A 745 -18.17 -34.49 -16.87
N ALA A 746 -18.35 -33.25 -17.32
CA ALA A 746 -19.33 -32.30 -16.79
C ALA A 746 -20.78 -32.57 -17.24
N ASP A 747 -21.28 -33.80 -17.06
CA ASP A 747 -22.66 -34.16 -17.44
C ASP A 747 -23.64 -34.35 -16.26
N ASP A 748 -23.22 -34.10 -15.02
CA ASP A 748 -24.14 -34.13 -13.86
C ASP A 748 -23.76 -33.06 -12.83
N SER A 749 -23.92 -31.78 -13.18
CA SER A 749 -24.26 -30.68 -12.26
C SER A 749 -24.06 -29.33 -12.96
N GLU A 750 -25.13 -28.82 -13.58
CA GLU A 750 -25.27 -27.37 -13.74
C GLU A 750 -25.13 -26.73 -12.34
N PRO A 751 -24.22 -25.75 -12.15
CA PRO A 751 -24.20 -25.02 -10.90
C PRO A 751 -25.51 -24.25 -10.77
N ALA A 752 -26.34 -24.66 -9.82
CA ALA A 752 -27.48 -23.88 -9.39
C ALA A 752 -26.98 -22.47 -9.06
N ALA A 753 -27.56 -21.47 -9.74
CA ALA A 753 -27.38 -20.08 -9.38
C ALA A 753 -27.60 -19.94 -7.86
N PRO A 754 -26.80 -19.10 -7.15
CA PRO A 754 -26.97 -18.93 -5.73
C PRO A 754 -28.42 -18.51 -5.47
N ASP A 755 -29.11 -19.35 -4.71
CA ASP A 755 -30.49 -19.16 -4.29
C ASP A 755 -30.51 -17.93 -3.36
N VAL A 756 -30.63 -16.75 -3.96
CA VAL A 756 -30.96 -15.53 -3.23
C VAL A 756 -32.41 -15.70 -2.77
N ARG A 757 -32.56 -16.38 -1.64
CA ARG A 757 -33.81 -16.34 -0.90
C ARG A 757 -34.11 -14.86 -0.63
N PRO A 758 -35.27 -14.33 -1.04
CA PRO A 758 -35.71 -13.08 -0.49
C PRO A 758 -35.95 -13.34 1.00
N ALA A 759 -35.09 -12.79 1.85
CA ALA A 759 -35.34 -12.74 3.28
C ALA A 759 -36.68 -12.06 3.47
N GLY A 760 -37.66 -12.85 3.92
CA GLY A 760 -38.99 -12.39 4.23
C GLY A 760 -38.93 -11.38 5.37
N ALA A 761 -39.80 -10.36 5.25
CA ALA A 761 -39.98 -9.23 6.14
C ALA A 761 -38.74 -8.35 6.33
N ALA A 762 -38.86 -7.07 5.97
CA ALA A 762 -37.88 -6.06 6.31
C ALA A 762 -37.74 -5.97 7.84
N GLU A 763 -36.85 -6.78 8.42
CA GLU A 763 -36.31 -6.51 9.75
C GLU A 763 -35.59 -5.17 9.67
N SER A 764 -36.11 -4.19 10.40
CA SER A 764 -35.59 -2.82 10.41
C SER A 764 -34.10 -2.84 10.73
N VAL A 765 -33.26 -2.47 9.77
CA VAL A 765 -31.82 -2.34 9.97
C VAL A 765 -31.58 -1.30 11.08
N PRO A 766 -30.87 -1.64 12.16
CA PRO A 766 -30.65 -0.71 13.25
C PRO A 766 -29.76 0.44 12.75
N ARG A 767 -30.13 1.68 13.10
CA ARG A 767 -29.41 2.88 12.64
C ARG A 767 -27.97 2.87 13.18
N ILE A 768 -27.01 3.25 12.34
CA ILE A 768 -25.64 3.51 12.79
C ILE A 768 -25.69 4.53 13.92
N GLY A 769 -24.95 4.31 15.02
CA GLY A 769 -25.08 5.13 16.22
C GLY A 769 -26.14 4.68 17.24
N THR A 770 -26.80 3.53 17.06
CA THR A 770 -27.72 2.98 18.08
C THR A 770 -26.95 2.27 19.19
N ASP A 771 -27.28 2.54 20.46
CA ASP A 771 -26.68 1.85 21.62
C ASP A 771 -27.24 0.44 21.81
N VAL A 772 -26.35 -0.51 22.07
CA VAL A 772 -26.65 -1.93 22.23
C VAL A 772 -25.78 -2.52 23.34
N ARG A 773 -26.43 -3.01 24.38
CA ARG A 773 -25.76 -3.80 25.42
C ARG A 773 -25.69 -5.25 25.00
N VAL A 774 -24.51 -5.86 25.10
CA VAL A 774 -24.26 -7.22 24.63
C VAL A 774 -23.43 -8.06 25.61
N GLU A 775 -23.50 -9.38 25.45
CA GLU A 775 -22.65 -10.36 26.13
C GLU A 775 -21.78 -11.11 25.11
N VAL A 776 -20.49 -11.25 25.39
CA VAL A 776 -19.53 -11.94 24.51
C VAL A 776 -19.69 -13.45 24.63
N VAL A 777 -20.03 -14.11 23.53
CA VAL A 777 -20.32 -15.56 23.48
C VAL A 777 -19.14 -16.35 22.94
N GLY A 778 -18.34 -15.76 22.04
CA GLY A 778 -17.17 -16.40 21.44
C GLY A 778 -16.47 -15.52 20.41
N HIS A 779 -15.48 -16.08 19.72
CA HIS A 779 -14.68 -15.39 18.70
C HIS A 779 -15.18 -15.73 17.27
N VAL A 780 -14.99 -14.81 16.32
CA VAL A 780 -15.26 -14.95 14.88
C VAL A 780 -14.07 -14.42 14.09
N SER A 781 -13.84 -14.94 12.88
CA SER A 781 -12.83 -14.42 11.95
C SER A 781 -13.00 -12.92 11.67
N GLY A 782 -11.88 -12.22 11.47
CA GLY A 782 -11.79 -10.77 11.30
C GLY A 782 -11.68 -9.98 12.61
N GLY A 783 -11.35 -10.62 13.74
CA GLY A 783 -11.02 -9.97 15.01
C GLY A 783 -12.28 -9.52 15.73
N ARG A 784 -13.40 -10.12 15.31
CA ARG A 784 -14.74 -9.83 15.73
C ARG A 784 -15.18 -10.87 16.74
N TYR A 785 -16.02 -10.46 17.68
CA TYR A 785 -16.55 -11.32 18.73
C TYR A 785 -18.02 -11.59 18.45
N LYS A 786 -18.42 -12.84 18.55
CA LYS A 786 -19.82 -13.23 18.50
C LYS A 786 -20.46 -12.75 19.79
N VAL A 787 -21.47 -11.91 19.67
CA VAL A 787 -22.14 -11.31 20.81
C VAL A 787 -23.62 -11.59 20.80
N ARG A 788 -24.20 -11.76 21.99
CA ARG A 788 -25.63 -11.91 22.19
C ARG A 788 -26.21 -10.58 22.68
N PRO A 789 -27.26 -10.04 22.04
CA PRO A 789 -27.89 -8.82 22.52
C PRO A 789 -28.54 -9.05 23.89
N LEU A 790 -28.29 -8.12 24.80
CA LEU A 790 -28.98 -8.01 26.08
C LEU A 790 -30.10 -6.96 26.00
N SER A 791 -29.85 -5.81 25.37
CA SER A 791 -30.86 -4.77 25.11
C SER A 791 -30.32 -3.69 24.14
N PRO A 792 -31.08 -3.23 23.14
CA PRO A 792 -32.35 -3.78 22.65
C PRO A 792 -32.15 -5.13 21.93
N VAL A 793 -33.22 -5.92 21.78
CA VAL A 793 -33.16 -7.18 21.02
C VAL A 793 -33.12 -6.84 19.53
N ILE A 794 -32.08 -7.29 18.84
CA ILE A 794 -31.88 -7.11 17.39
C ILE A 794 -31.99 -8.48 16.73
N GLY A 795 -32.87 -8.64 15.73
CA GLY A 795 -33.15 -9.90 15.03
C GLY A 795 -32.02 -10.36 14.09
N ARG A 796 -31.06 -9.50 13.78
CA ARG A 796 -29.91 -9.79 12.92
C ARG A 796 -28.68 -10.29 13.72
N PRO A 797 -27.80 -11.10 13.11
CA PRO A 797 -26.53 -11.50 13.72
C PRO A 797 -25.69 -10.28 14.12
N LEU A 798 -25.20 -10.28 15.36
CA LEU A 798 -24.36 -9.21 15.92
C LEU A 798 -22.92 -9.70 16.05
N VAL A 799 -21.98 -8.86 15.60
CA VAL A 799 -20.54 -9.05 15.78
C VAL A 799 -19.94 -7.79 16.37
N LEU A 800 -19.17 -7.95 17.44
CA LEU A 800 -18.43 -6.86 18.07
C LEU A 800 -17.04 -6.76 17.43
N THR A 801 -16.73 -5.64 16.80
CA THR A 801 -15.35 -5.29 16.42
C THR A 801 -14.66 -4.60 17.59
N VAL A 802 -13.39 -4.92 17.79
CA VAL A 802 -12.55 -4.29 18.82
C VAL A 802 -11.41 -3.58 18.10
N ARG A 803 -11.20 -2.31 18.43
CA ARG A 803 -10.12 -1.51 17.83
C ARG A 803 -8.77 -2.18 18.02
N GLN A 804 -7.91 -2.10 17.00
CA GLN A 804 -6.53 -2.54 17.14
C GLN A 804 -5.84 -1.78 18.27
N GLY A 805 -5.39 -2.51 19.30
CA GLY A 805 -4.76 -1.96 20.50
C GLY A 805 -5.60 -2.06 21.76
N SER A 806 -6.93 -2.15 21.66
CA SER A 806 -7.80 -2.32 22.85
C SER A 806 -7.72 -3.74 23.41
N VAL A 807 -7.96 -3.89 24.72
CA VAL A 807 -7.95 -5.20 25.38
C VAL A 807 -9.08 -6.06 24.81
N PRO A 808 -8.80 -7.30 24.36
CA PRO A 808 -9.82 -8.13 23.75
C PRO A 808 -10.73 -8.72 24.83
N PRO A 809 -12.05 -8.66 24.67
CA PRO A 809 -12.98 -9.09 25.70
C PRO A 809 -12.94 -10.62 25.91
N ARG A 810 -13.30 -11.05 27.12
CA ARG A 810 -13.40 -12.46 27.50
C ARG A 810 -14.82 -12.98 27.25
N ARG A 811 -14.93 -14.29 27.10
CA ARG A 811 -16.24 -14.95 27.02
C ARG A 811 -17.01 -14.72 28.32
N GLY A 812 -18.24 -14.24 28.21
CA GLY A 812 -19.09 -13.86 29.33
C GLY A 812 -19.05 -12.37 29.70
N ASP A 813 -18.13 -11.59 29.12
CA ASP A 813 -18.07 -10.15 29.37
C ASP A 813 -19.34 -9.45 28.86
N LYS A 814 -19.86 -8.52 29.67
CA LYS A 814 -21.02 -7.69 29.33
C LYS A 814 -20.55 -6.28 29.00
N LEU A 815 -20.82 -5.84 27.79
CA LEU A 815 -20.30 -4.58 27.25
C LEU A 815 -21.45 -3.69 26.79
N ASP A 816 -21.31 -2.39 27.04
CA ASP A 816 -22.14 -1.36 26.43
C ASP A 816 -21.47 -0.96 25.11
N CYS A 817 -22.15 -1.26 24.01
CA CYS A 817 -21.64 -1.08 22.66
C CYS A 817 -22.61 -0.25 21.84
N TRP A 818 -22.27 -0.04 20.57
CA TRP A 818 -23.16 0.59 19.62
C TRP A 818 -22.95 0.14 18.19
N VAL A 819 -23.96 0.35 17.35
CA VAL A 819 -23.97 0.00 15.93
C VAL A 819 -22.99 0.86 15.15
N PHE A 820 -21.82 0.28 14.85
CA PHE A 820 -20.75 0.91 14.09
C PHE A 820 -21.03 0.86 12.58
N ALA A 821 -21.51 -0.29 12.09
CA ALA A 821 -21.82 -0.50 10.69
C ALA A 821 -22.87 -1.60 10.52
N ASN A 822 -23.51 -1.60 9.35
CA ASN A 822 -24.37 -2.70 8.91
C ASN A 822 -23.77 -3.30 7.64
N ASP A 823 -23.36 -4.56 7.72
CA ASP A 823 -22.94 -5.36 6.58
C ASP A 823 -24.18 -6.05 5.95
N THR A 824 -23.99 -6.69 4.79
CA THR A 824 -25.06 -7.37 4.05
C THR A 824 -25.73 -8.49 4.88
N SER A 825 -24.97 -9.17 5.74
CA SER A 825 -25.43 -10.33 6.52
C SER A 825 -25.47 -10.12 8.04
N GLN A 826 -24.88 -9.04 8.56
CA GLN A 826 -24.67 -8.85 10.01
C GLN A 826 -24.56 -7.39 10.41
N THR A 827 -24.79 -7.08 11.68
CA THR A 827 -24.58 -5.75 12.27
C THR A 827 -23.29 -5.75 13.08
N VAL A 828 -22.41 -4.81 12.78
CA VAL A 828 -21.12 -4.64 13.44
C VAL A 828 -21.27 -3.63 14.58
N LEU A 829 -20.93 -4.06 15.79
CA LEU A 829 -20.92 -3.25 17.00
C LEU A 829 -19.50 -2.84 17.37
N THR A 830 -19.34 -1.71 18.08
CA THR A 830 -18.08 -1.33 18.73
C THR A 830 -18.35 -0.81 20.14
N ALA A 831 -17.38 -0.97 21.04
CA ALA A 831 -17.40 -0.36 22.38
C ALA A 831 -16.66 1.00 22.41
N ASP A 832 -15.93 1.35 21.34
CA ASP A 832 -15.16 2.59 21.23
C ASP A 832 -16.10 3.80 21.03
N GLN A 833 -15.97 4.87 21.81
CA GLN A 833 -16.82 6.06 21.70
C GLN A 833 -16.42 7.03 20.58
N ARG A 834 -15.31 6.79 19.88
CA ARG A 834 -14.80 7.67 18.82
C ARG A 834 -15.75 7.74 17.62
N GLY A 835 -15.96 8.96 17.12
CA GLY A 835 -16.81 9.23 15.95
C GLY A 835 -18.22 9.71 16.26
N ARG A 836 -18.59 9.73 17.55
CA ARG A 836 -19.91 10.13 18.06
C ARG A 836 -19.98 11.54 18.64
N SER A 837 -18.90 12.31 18.56
CA SER A 837 -18.91 13.69 19.03
C SER A 837 -19.84 14.52 18.14
N PRO A 838 -20.69 15.38 18.70
CA PRO A 838 -21.49 16.29 17.89
C PRO A 838 -20.57 17.27 17.13
N VAL A 839 -21.04 17.77 15.99
CA VAL A 839 -20.36 18.83 15.24
C VAL A 839 -20.14 20.04 16.17
N SER A 840 -18.89 20.51 16.29
CA SER A 840 -18.57 21.68 17.12
C SER A 840 -19.01 22.99 16.47
N GLU A 841 -19.25 24.03 17.27
CA GLU A 841 -19.64 25.37 16.80
C GLU A 841 -18.63 25.96 15.79
N ARG A 842 -17.32 25.74 16.02
CA ARG A 842 -16.25 26.14 15.10
C ARG A 842 -16.35 25.41 13.74
N MET A 843 -16.74 24.14 13.74
CA MET A 843 -16.87 23.35 12.51
C MET A 843 -18.19 23.64 11.79
N ALA A 844 -19.26 23.96 12.51
CA ALA A 844 -20.57 24.28 11.94
C ALA A 844 -20.49 25.43 10.93
N GLY A 845 -19.72 26.49 11.22
CA GLY A 845 -19.51 27.59 10.28
C GLY A 845 -18.82 27.18 8.97
N ARG A 846 -17.83 26.26 9.04
CA ARG A 846 -17.14 25.72 7.85
C ARG A 846 -18.04 24.82 7.03
N TYR A 847 -18.81 23.95 7.69
CA TYR A 847 -19.75 23.05 7.02
C TYR A 847 -20.89 23.80 6.35
N LEU A 848 -21.43 24.86 6.98
CA LEU A 848 -22.42 25.73 6.34
C LEU A 848 -21.89 26.36 5.05
N ALA A 849 -20.66 26.87 5.06
CA ALA A 849 -20.02 27.43 3.87
C ALA A 849 -19.76 26.37 2.78
N ALA A 850 -19.44 25.14 3.17
CA ALA A 850 -19.19 24.03 2.23
C ALA A 850 -20.46 23.49 1.59
N LEU A 851 -21.58 23.43 2.32
CA LEU A 851 -22.86 22.91 1.82
C LEU A 851 -23.50 23.79 0.74
N ASP A 852 -23.17 25.09 0.71
CA ASP A 852 -23.72 26.05 -0.25
C ASP A 852 -22.94 26.10 -1.58
N VAL A 853 -21.69 25.64 -1.60
CA VAL A 853 -20.75 25.92 -2.70
C VAL A 853 -21.20 25.38 -4.06
N LEU A 854 -21.75 24.17 -4.12
CA LEU A 854 -22.17 23.55 -5.39
C LEU A 854 -23.38 24.30 -5.98
N GLY A 855 -24.31 24.75 -5.14
CA GLY A 855 -25.47 25.53 -5.58
C GLY A 855 -25.09 26.95 -6.00
N GLU A 856 -24.19 27.61 -5.26
CA GLU A 856 -23.67 28.94 -5.62
C GLU A 856 -22.93 28.91 -6.96
N LEU A 857 -22.10 27.88 -7.20
CA LEU A 857 -21.35 27.73 -8.44
C LEU A 857 -22.25 27.51 -9.67
N THR A 858 -23.39 26.82 -9.51
CA THR A 858 -24.38 26.69 -10.59
C THR A 858 -25.13 27.99 -10.90
N GLY A 859 -25.23 28.92 -9.94
CA GLY A 859 -25.95 30.18 -10.10
C GLY A 859 -25.08 31.36 -10.55
N SER A 860 -23.78 31.32 -10.28
CA SER A 860 -22.84 32.43 -10.50
C SER A 860 -21.78 32.16 -11.58
N ASP A 861 -21.95 31.12 -12.40
CA ASP A 861 -21.03 30.74 -13.49
C ASP A 861 -19.55 30.67 -13.07
N GLY A 862 -19.29 30.11 -11.88
CA GLY A 862 -17.94 29.92 -11.34
C GLY A 862 -17.38 31.08 -10.52
N ASP A 863 -18.03 32.26 -10.50
CA ASP A 863 -17.58 33.43 -9.73
C ASP A 863 -18.09 33.38 -8.27
N VAL A 864 -17.52 32.47 -7.49
CA VAL A 864 -17.84 32.29 -6.06
C VAL A 864 -16.57 32.48 -5.21
N PRO A 865 -16.56 33.43 -4.27
CA PRO A 865 -15.43 33.65 -3.38
C PRO A 865 -15.09 32.39 -2.57
N ASP A 866 -13.81 32.02 -2.56
CA ASP A 866 -13.29 30.89 -1.77
C ASP A 866 -13.85 29.51 -2.17
N ALA A 867 -14.42 29.38 -3.38
CA ALA A 867 -15.06 28.16 -3.86
C ALA A 867 -14.18 26.91 -3.73
N ARG A 868 -12.88 27.01 -4.03
CA ARG A 868 -11.96 25.87 -3.98
C ARG A 868 -11.77 25.33 -2.57
N ASN A 869 -11.68 26.20 -1.55
CA ASN A 869 -11.55 25.76 -0.17
C ASN A 869 -12.86 25.13 0.31
N ARG A 870 -14.01 25.74 -0.01
CA ARG A 870 -15.34 25.19 0.32
C ARG A 870 -15.61 23.84 -0.36
N LEU A 871 -15.19 23.65 -1.61
CA LEU A 871 -15.25 22.36 -2.31
C LEU A 871 -14.34 21.31 -1.66
N SER A 872 -13.15 21.72 -1.24
CA SER A 872 -12.22 20.85 -0.51
C SER A 872 -12.80 20.42 0.84
N GLU A 873 -13.50 21.33 1.53
CA GLU A 873 -14.22 21.01 2.77
C GLU A 873 -15.39 20.05 2.52
N LEU A 874 -16.19 20.24 1.46
CA LEU A 874 -17.29 19.33 1.11
C LEU A 874 -16.78 17.93 0.74
N GLN A 875 -15.71 17.87 -0.05
CA GLN A 875 -14.98 16.63 -0.32
C GLN A 875 -14.45 16.01 0.99
N GLY A 876 -13.95 16.84 1.92
CA GLY A 876 -13.52 16.46 3.25
C GLY A 876 -14.65 15.84 4.08
N MET A 877 -15.85 16.43 4.08
CA MET A 877 -17.02 15.89 4.78
C MET A 877 -17.41 14.50 4.26
N ALA A 878 -17.48 14.32 2.94
CA ALA A 878 -17.75 13.02 2.32
C ALA A 878 -16.66 11.99 2.65
N ASN A 879 -15.38 12.38 2.54
CA ASN A 879 -14.25 11.52 2.88
C ASN A 879 -14.24 11.10 4.35
N ARG A 880 -14.62 11.98 5.28
CA ARG A 880 -14.68 11.65 6.71
C ARG A 880 -15.74 10.60 7.02
N ILE A 881 -16.89 10.62 6.34
CA ILE A 881 -17.90 9.56 6.47
C ILE A 881 -17.39 8.27 5.83
N LEU A 882 -16.79 8.34 4.64
CA LEU A 882 -16.24 7.19 3.92
C LEU A 882 -15.08 6.52 4.69
N ARG A 883 -14.26 7.32 5.38
CA ARG A 883 -13.08 6.87 6.14
C ARG A 883 -13.36 6.66 7.63
N ARG A 884 -14.47 7.15 8.17
CA ARG A 884 -14.86 7.03 9.60
C ARG A 884 -13.76 7.49 10.57
N ASP A 885 -13.00 8.52 10.21
CA ASP A 885 -11.71 8.86 10.84
C ASP A 885 -11.76 10.04 11.84
N GLN A 886 -12.77 10.90 11.74
CA GLN A 886 -12.95 12.10 12.58
C GLN A 886 -13.93 11.90 13.73
N ALA A 887 -13.85 12.74 14.77
CA ALA A 887 -14.68 12.59 15.96
C ALA A 887 -16.19 12.79 15.69
N ASP A 888 -16.57 13.47 14.61
CA ASP A 888 -17.95 13.90 14.30
C ASP A 888 -18.61 13.14 13.14
N TRP A 889 -17.97 12.09 12.59
CA TRP A 889 -18.42 11.46 11.35
C TRP A 889 -19.84 10.88 11.43
N VAL A 890 -20.29 10.39 12.60
CA VAL A 890 -21.66 9.87 12.78
C VAL A 890 -22.68 10.99 12.71
N ASP A 891 -22.39 12.14 13.33
CA ASP A 891 -23.28 13.30 13.30
C ASP A 891 -23.37 13.88 11.87
N VAL A 892 -22.24 13.91 11.14
CA VAL A 892 -22.22 14.33 9.72
C VAL A 892 -22.94 13.32 8.82
N LEU A 893 -22.83 12.00 9.07
CA LEU A 893 -23.59 10.97 8.34
C LEU A 893 -25.09 11.19 8.50
N HIS A 894 -25.55 11.45 9.72
CA HIS A 894 -26.96 11.73 9.99
C HIS A 894 -27.42 13.05 9.37
N LEU A 895 -26.56 14.08 9.38
CA LEU A 895 -26.82 15.35 8.71
C LEU A 895 -27.06 15.15 7.21
N PHE A 896 -26.39 14.19 6.57
CA PHE A 896 -26.56 13.87 5.15
C PHE A 896 -27.73 12.92 4.88
N GLY A 897 -28.48 12.52 5.91
CA GLY A 897 -29.64 11.64 5.78
C GLY A 897 -29.29 10.16 5.61
N ASP A 898 -28.19 9.70 6.22
CA ASP A 898 -27.74 8.31 6.19
C ASP A 898 -27.51 7.75 4.75
N PRO A 899 -26.73 8.43 3.90
CA PRO A 899 -26.46 8.03 2.52
C PRO A 899 -25.67 6.72 2.42
N ASP A 900 -25.89 5.96 1.35
CA ASP A 900 -25.05 4.82 1.00
C ASP A 900 -23.65 5.26 0.49
N ARG A 901 -22.75 4.29 0.39
CA ARG A 901 -21.34 4.52 0.03
C ARG A 901 -21.17 5.00 -1.42
N GLU A 902 -22.00 4.53 -2.35
CA GLU A 902 -21.96 4.93 -3.76
C GLU A 902 -22.34 6.41 -3.91
N ARG A 903 -23.42 6.84 -3.25
CA ARG A 903 -23.85 8.24 -3.24
C ARG A 903 -22.80 9.15 -2.60
N LEU A 904 -22.16 8.73 -1.51
CA LEU A 904 -21.07 9.49 -0.89
C LEU A 904 -19.84 9.60 -1.82
N GLY A 905 -19.51 8.51 -2.52
CA GLY A 905 -18.47 8.51 -3.56
C GLY A 905 -18.77 9.51 -4.67
N ALA A 906 -20.00 9.52 -5.17
CA ALA A 906 -20.45 10.48 -6.18
C ALA A 906 -20.32 11.94 -5.71
N LEU A 907 -20.64 12.25 -4.45
CA LEU A 907 -20.47 13.60 -3.89
C LEU A 907 -18.99 14.01 -3.80
N ARG A 908 -18.13 13.10 -3.32
CA ARG A 908 -16.68 13.30 -3.24
C ARG A 908 -16.10 13.57 -4.63
N ASP A 909 -16.46 12.76 -5.61
CA ASP A 909 -15.93 12.82 -6.97
C ASP A 909 -16.44 14.06 -7.71
N LEU A 910 -17.71 14.43 -7.49
CA LEU A 910 -18.28 15.68 -7.99
C LEU A 910 -17.51 16.88 -7.43
N ALA A 911 -17.35 16.99 -6.10
CA ALA A 911 -16.60 18.09 -5.47
C ALA A 911 -15.14 18.16 -5.93
N ALA A 912 -14.46 17.02 -6.05
CA ALA A 912 -13.07 16.95 -6.49
C ALA A 912 -12.89 17.32 -7.97
N THR A 913 -13.82 16.87 -8.83
CA THR A 913 -13.79 17.18 -10.26
C THR A 913 -14.11 18.65 -10.51
N THR A 914 -15.08 19.22 -9.80
CA THR A 914 -15.39 20.65 -9.86
C THR A 914 -14.23 21.51 -9.36
N ASN A 915 -13.56 21.13 -8.27
CA ASN A 915 -12.41 21.87 -7.74
C ASN A 915 -11.23 21.87 -8.74
N ARG A 916 -10.99 20.74 -9.42
CA ARG A 916 -10.00 20.66 -10.51
C ARG A 916 -10.40 21.52 -11.70
N ALA A 917 -11.64 21.45 -12.16
CA ALA A 917 -12.11 22.29 -13.27
C ALA A 917 -11.93 23.79 -12.98
N ILE A 918 -12.20 24.25 -11.75
CA ILE A 918 -11.94 25.65 -11.34
C ILE A 918 -10.44 25.95 -11.31
N LYS A 919 -9.61 25.03 -10.79
CA LYS A 919 -8.15 25.20 -10.76
C LYS A 919 -7.56 25.34 -12.17
N ASP A 920 -8.05 24.54 -13.09
CA ASP A 920 -7.51 24.39 -14.43
C ASP A 920 -8.17 25.36 -15.43
N GLY A 921 -9.11 26.20 -14.98
CA GLY A 921 -9.80 27.20 -15.81
C GLY A 921 -10.84 26.61 -16.78
N THR A 922 -11.25 25.36 -16.58
CA THR A 922 -12.15 24.58 -17.46
C THR A 922 -13.54 24.37 -16.85
N PHE A 923 -13.96 25.24 -15.94
CA PHE A 923 -15.24 25.13 -15.24
C PHE A 923 -16.43 25.33 -16.18
N ASP A 924 -17.42 24.44 -16.07
CA ASP A 924 -18.69 24.48 -16.82
C ASP A 924 -19.87 24.34 -15.84
N ALA A 925 -20.67 25.39 -15.72
CA ALA A 925 -21.82 25.43 -14.82
C ALA A 925 -22.95 24.47 -15.23
N GLY A 926 -23.15 24.24 -16.53
CA GLY A 926 -24.15 23.32 -17.06
C GLY A 926 -23.82 21.87 -16.71
N ARG A 927 -22.56 21.48 -16.90
CA ARG A 927 -22.05 20.15 -16.52
C ARG A 927 -22.14 19.89 -15.02
N LEU A 928 -21.86 20.91 -14.20
CA LEU A 928 -22.04 20.82 -12.75
C LEU A 928 -23.51 20.61 -12.38
N ALA A 929 -24.43 21.34 -12.99
CA ALA A 929 -25.86 21.21 -12.73
C ALA A 929 -26.40 19.82 -13.12
N GLU A 930 -25.96 19.27 -14.25
CA GLU A 930 -26.27 17.90 -14.66
C GLU A 930 -25.71 16.87 -13.67
N GLY A 931 -24.45 17.00 -13.26
CA GLY A 931 -23.81 16.10 -12.29
C GLY A 931 -24.48 16.15 -10.90
N LEU A 932 -24.90 17.34 -10.45
CA LEU A 932 -25.58 17.52 -9.17
C LEU A 932 -27.00 16.91 -9.19
N ASN A 933 -27.71 17.03 -10.31
CA ASN A 933 -29.02 16.41 -10.49
C ASN A 933 -28.92 14.88 -10.64
N ALA A 934 -27.98 14.39 -11.45
CA ALA A 934 -27.76 12.96 -11.66
C ALA A 934 -27.34 12.23 -10.37
N SER A 935 -26.60 12.92 -9.49
CA SER A 935 -26.18 12.36 -8.20
C SER A 935 -27.25 12.45 -7.10
N GLY A 936 -28.32 13.22 -7.30
CA GLY A 936 -29.44 13.35 -6.36
C GLY A 936 -29.09 14.04 -5.04
N TRP A 937 -28.03 14.86 -5.01
CA TRP A 937 -27.54 15.52 -3.79
C TRP A 937 -28.14 16.90 -3.52
N ALA A 938 -28.81 17.51 -4.49
CA ALA A 938 -29.39 18.85 -4.35
C ALA A 938 -30.34 18.97 -3.14
N GLY A 939 -31.23 17.99 -2.93
CA GLY A 939 -32.17 17.96 -1.80
C GLY A 939 -31.48 17.69 -0.45
N PRO A 940 -30.71 16.59 -0.31
CA PRO A 940 -30.02 16.25 0.94
C PRO A 940 -29.06 17.35 1.44
N LEU A 941 -28.31 18.02 0.56
CA LEU A 941 -27.42 19.12 0.98
C LEU A 941 -28.22 20.34 1.49
N ALA A 942 -29.38 20.64 0.89
CA ALA A 942 -30.25 21.71 1.34
C ALA A 942 -30.89 21.41 2.71
N GLU A 943 -31.23 20.14 2.96
CA GLU A 943 -31.75 19.65 4.24
C GLU A 943 -30.68 19.70 5.34
N ALA A 944 -29.48 19.15 5.07
CA ALA A 944 -28.31 19.22 5.93
C ALA A 944 -28.02 20.65 6.39
N ARG A 945 -28.09 21.60 5.46
CA ARG A 945 -27.90 23.02 5.74
C ARG A 945 -28.98 23.60 6.63
N ARG A 946 -30.26 23.26 6.40
CA ARG A 946 -31.37 23.73 7.24
C ARG A 946 -31.21 23.23 8.66
N GLU A 947 -30.95 21.93 8.83
CA GLU A 947 -30.74 21.30 10.12
C GLU A 947 -29.56 21.93 10.87
N LEU A 948 -28.43 22.14 10.19
CA LEU A 948 -27.26 22.78 10.81
C LEU A 948 -27.52 24.24 11.19
N ARG A 949 -28.29 25.00 10.39
CA ARG A 949 -28.72 26.37 10.75
C ARG A 949 -29.69 26.38 11.91
N GLU A 950 -30.59 25.41 12.04
CA GLU A 950 -31.51 25.31 13.17
C GLU A 950 -30.78 24.95 14.47
N ARG A 951 -29.81 24.02 14.40
CA ARG A 951 -28.99 23.61 15.54
C ARG A 951 -28.13 24.75 16.12
N PHE A 952 -27.65 25.67 15.28
CA PHE A 952 -26.71 26.73 15.66
C PHE A 952 -27.24 28.17 15.47
N GLY A 953 -28.50 28.35 15.05
CA GLY A 953 -29.09 29.63 14.64
C GLY A 953 -29.77 30.47 15.72
N THR A 954 -29.84 30.00 16.96
CA THR A 954 -30.56 30.71 18.05
C THR A 954 -29.69 31.69 18.86
N ALA A 955 -28.59 32.21 18.31
CA ALA A 955 -27.71 33.16 19.01
C ALA A 955 -27.54 34.53 18.33
N THR A 956 -28.53 34.99 17.55
CA THR A 956 -28.49 36.36 17.00
C THR A 956 -29.87 37.02 17.02
N LYS A 957 -30.22 37.67 18.14
CA LYS A 957 -31.24 38.73 18.13
C LYS A 957 -30.57 40.10 17.97
N PRO A 958 -31.06 40.97 17.09
CA PRO A 958 -30.62 42.34 17.01
C PRO A 958 -31.35 43.16 18.07
N ASN A 959 -30.61 43.79 18.99
CA ASN A 959 -31.17 44.84 19.84
C ASN A 959 -30.55 46.18 19.41
N SER A 960 -31.35 46.94 18.67
CA SER A 960 -31.13 48.34 18.35
C SER A 960 -31.43 49.22 19.57
N GLY A 961 -30.54 50.17 19.83
CA GLY A 961 -30.88 51.49 20.34
C GLY A 961 -31.20 51.64 21.83
N GLY A 962 -30.19 52.02 22.61
CA GLY A 962 -30.37 52.57 23.97
C GLY A 962 -29.04 52.93 24.60
N ALA A 963 -28.49 54.09 24.23
CA ALA A 963 -27.20 54.58 24.69
C ALA A 963 -27.16 54.85 26.20
N ILE A 964 -26.10 54.39 26.87
CA ILE A 964 -25.50 55.13 27.98
C ILE A 964 -23.98 55.18 27.76
N THR A 965 -23.51 56.39 27.50
CA THR A 965 -22.13 56.87 27.51
C THR A 965 -21.45 56.67 28.86
N VAL A 966 -20.25 56.09 28.87
CA VAL A 966 -19.12 56.55 29.71
C VAL A 966 -17.83 56.45 28.89
N ALA A 967 -17.11 57.57 28.83
CA ALA A 967 -15.86 57.77 28.10
C ALA A 967 -14.65 57.20 28.91
N PRO A 968 -13.43 57.21 28.34
CA PRO A 968 -12.39 56.20 28.57
C PRO A 968 -11.57 56.45 29.83
N THR A 969 -10.97 55.39 30.37
CA THR A 969 -9.83 55.50 31.29
C THR A 969 -8.85 54.37 30.98
N GLN A 970 -7.62 54.73 30.62
CA GLN A 970 -6.46 53.84 30.68
C GLN A 970 -6.35 53.23 32.09
N PRO A 971 -5.76 52.03 32.22
CA PRO A 971 -4.46 52.03 32.87
C PRO A 971 -3.45 51.01 32.32
N ALA A 972 -2.21 51.33 32.70
CA ALA A 972 -0.95 50.65 32.49
C ALA A 972 -0.83 49.26 33.14
N GLU A 973 0.16 48.51 32.61
CA GLU A 973 1.11 47.60 33.26
C GLU A 973 0.73 46.96 34.60
N LYS A 974 0.67 45.61 34.64
CA LYS A 974 1.70 44.78 35.31
C LYS A 974 1.40 43.27 35.35
N GLU A 975 2.51 42.55 35.22
CA GLU A 975 2.91 41.30 35.90
C GLU A 975 2.44 39.94 35.34
N GLU A 976 3.33 39.41 34.51
CA GLU A 976 3.56 37.99 34.25
C GLU A 976 3.79 37.18 35.54
N VAL A 977 3.12 36.03 35.65
CA VAL A 977 3.68 34.83 36.28
C VAL A 977 3.37 33.64 35.37
N GLN A 978 4.44 33.13 34.75
CA GLN A 978 4.48 31.95 33.89
C GLN A 978 4.13 30.66 34.65
N MET A 979 3.16 29.90 34.14
CA MET A 979 3.05 28.45 34.36
C MET A 979 3.49 27.72 33.09
N ASN A 980 4.65 27.07 33.19
CA ASN A 980 5.27 26.25 32.15
C ASN A 980 4.37 25.06 31.78
N THR A 981 3.94 25.02 30.52
CA THR A 981 3.50 23.81 29.83
C THR A 981 4.66 23.37 28.94
N ALA A 982 5.20 22.18 29.18
CA ALA A 982 6.23 21.57 28.36
C ALA A 982 5.60 20.45 27.51
N ASP A 983 5.91 20.53 26.22
CA ASP A 983 5.94 19.50 25.17
C ASP A 983 4.62 18.86 24.73
N THR A 984 3.81 19.67 24.05
CA THR A 984 3.01 19.20 22.90
C THR A 984 3.77 19.59 21.64
N ALA A 985 4.40 18.63 20.96
CA ALA A 985 5.02 18.88 19.66
C ALA A 985 3.92 19.24 18.65
N ALA A 986 3.82 20.52 18.32
CA ALA A 986 2.91 21.03 17.31
C ALA A 986 3.34 20.52 15.93
N ALA A 987 2.44 19.84 15.24
CA ALA A 987 2.64 19.42 13.86
C ALA A 987 2.88 20.64 12.97
N THR A 988 4.09 20.74 12.40
CA THR A 988 4.44 21.77 11.42
C THR A 988 3.61 21.55 10.15
N PRO A 989 2.86 22.54 9.66
CA PRO A 989 2.14 22.42 8.40
C PRO A 989 3.14 22.22 7.25
N ALA A 990 2.88 21.26 6.36
CA ALA A 990 3.72 20.98 5.20
C ALA A 990 3.90 22.23 4.33
N ALA A 991 5.13 22.69 4.18
CA ALA A 991 5.46 23.85 3.36
C ALA A 991 5.33 23.52 1.87
N THR A 992 4.32 24.08 1.19
CA THR A 992 4.12 23.91 -0.27
C THR A 992 4.84 24.98 -1.11
N THR A 993 5.54 25.92 -0.48
CA THR A 993 6.27 27.02 -1.13
C THR A 993 7.61 27.29 -0.43
N LYS A 994 8.61 27.86 -1.14
CA LYS A 994 9.92 28.23 -0.57
C LYS A 994 9.78 29.20 0.62
N ASP A 995 8.83 30.13 0.56
CA ASP A 995 8.52 31.04 1.67
C ASP A 995 7.89 30.31 2.86
N GLY A 996 7.06 29.29 2.60
CA GLY A 996 6.51 28.42 3.65
C GLY A 996 7.60 27.59 4.32
N PHE A 997 8.61 27.14 3.56
CA PHE A 997 9.74 26.39 4.09
C PHE A 997 10.64 27.28 4.95
N LEU A 998 10.93 28.50 4.50
CA LEU A 998 11.69 29.47 5.28
C LEU A 998 10.97 29.82 6.59
N ARG A 999 9.64 30.03 6.57
CA ARG A 999 8.85 30.23 7.80
C ARG A 999 8.87 29.00 8.73
N ALA A 1000 8.92 27.79 8.19
CA ALA A 1000 9.02 26.58 9.00
C ALA A 1000 10.38 26.49 9.71
N LEU A 1001 11.48 26.83 9.01
CA LEU A 1001 12.82 26.93 9.61
C LEU A 1001 12.89 28.04 10.66
N GLU A 1002 12.29 29.21 10.41
CA GLU A 1002 12.22 30.30 11.40
C GLU A 1002 11.41 29.90 12.64
N ALA A 1003 10.30 29.17 12.46
CA ALA A 1003 9.50 28.67 13.57
C ALA A 1003 10.26 27.62 14.39
N ALA A 1004 11.01 26.73 13.73
CA ALA A 1004 11.83 25.71 14.39
C ALA A 1004 13.00 26.36 15.18
N ALA A 1005 13.72 27.30 14.58
CA ALA A 1005 14.76 28.08 15.26
C ALA A 1005 14.19 28.91 16.42
N GLY A 1006 13.01 29.48 16.24
CA GLY A 1006 12.28 30.18 17.31
C GLY A 1006 11.92 29.25 18.47
N ALA A 1007 11.46 28.03 18.18
CA ALA A 1007 11.13 27.02 19.18
C ALA A 1007 12.36 26.58 19.99
N ASP A 1008 13.48 26.29 19.33
CA ASP A 1008 14.70 25.86 20.02
C ASP A 1008 15.27 26.94 20.94
N ARG A 1009 15.19 28.22 20.53
CA ARG A 1009 15.62 29.36 21.33
C ARG A 1009 14.77 29.59 22.58
N THR A 1010 13.61 28.94 22.71
CA THR A 1010 12.86 28.93 23.99
C THR A 1010 13.52 28.04 25.05
N CYS A 1011 14.38 27.09 24.63
CA CYS A 1011 15.11 26.20 25.53
C CYS A 1011 16.31 26.93 26.16
N LYS A 1012 16.27 27.14 27.49
CA LYS A 1012 17.36 27.79 28.25
C LYS A 1012 18.72 27.11 28.07
N LYS A 1013 18.76 25.79 27.85
CA LYS A 1013 20.00 25.05 27.66
C LYS A 1013 20.57 25.22 26.25
N HIS A 1014 19.70 25.24 25.23
CA HIS A 1014 20.04 25.59 23.86
C HIS A 1014 20.67 27.00 23.82
N GLU A 1015 20.00 27.98 24.42
CA GLU A 1015 20.52 29.35 24.53
C GLU A 1015 21.83 29.42 25.32
N ALA A 1016 22.00 28.62 26.37
CA ALA A 1016 23.26 28.57 27.13
C ALA A 1016 24.45 28.08 26.28
N VAL A 1017 24.24 27.09 25.41
CA VAL A 1017 25.26 26.60 24.46
C VAL A 1017 25.52 27.64 23.39
N ARG A 1018 24.47 28.22 22.80
CA ARG A 1018 24.57 29.27 21.78
C ARG A 1018 25.31 30.51 22.30
N HIS A 1019 25.03 30.97 23.52
CA HIS A 1019 25.75 32.08 24.13
C HIS A 1019 27.21 31.74 24.45
N ALA A 1020 27.50 30.51 24.91
CA ALA A 1020 28.88 30.07 25.12
C ALA A 1020 29.68 30.03 23.81
N LEU A 1021 29.04 29.60 22.72
CA LEU A 1021 29.61 29.62 21.37
C LEU A 1021 29.91 31.05 20.93
N LYS A 1022 28.94 31.95 21.01
CA LYS A 1022 29.13 33.38 20.67
C LYS A 1022 30.25 34.03 21.48
N ALA A 1023 30.29 33.77 22.79
CA ALA A 1023 31.36 34.27 23.64
C ALA A 1023 32.73 33.76 23.16
N SER A 1024 32.82 32.49 22.79
CA SER A 1024 34.07 31.88 22.30
C SER A 1024 34.50 32.44 20.95
N LEU A 1025 33.56 32.67 20.02
CA LEU A 1025 33.82 33.34 18.74
C LEU A 1025 34.31 34.78 18.94
N LEU A 1026 33.70 35.53 19.86
CA LEU A 1026 34.13 36.89 20.20
C LEU A 1026 35.52 36.94 20.84
N TRP A 1027 35.84 35.98 21.72
CA TRP A 1027 37.19 35.85 22.28
C TRP A 1027 38.26 35.49 21.23
N ALA A 1028 37.84 34.95 20.09
CA ALA A 1028 38.70 34.68 18.93
C ALA A 1028 38.73 35.83 17.90
N ASP A 1029 38.27 37.03 18.28
CA ASP A 1029 38.15 38.23 17.42
C ASP A 1029 37.26 38.02 16.17
N LEU A 1030 36.34 37.06 16.20
CA LEU A 1030 35.34 36.83 15.17
C LEU A 1030 34.02 37.54 15.52
N GLN A 1031 33.26 37.96 14.51
CA GLN A 1031 31.99 38.68 14.67
C GLN A 1031 30.79 37.76 14.38
N PRO A 1032 30.21 37.10 15.41
CA PRO A 1032 29.02 36.28 15.23
C PRO A 1032 27.78 37.16 14.97
N ALA A 1033 27.02 36.81 13.95
CA ALA A 1033 25.75 37.42 13.57
C ALA A 1033 24.58 36.47 13.83
N ASP A 1034 23.45 37.07 14.21
CA ASP A 1034 22.18 36.38 14.40
C ASP A 1034 21.39 36.27 13.10
N SER A 1035 20.67 35.16 12.96
CA SER A 1035 19.77 34.89 11.84
C SER A 1035 18.42 34.45 12.34
N SER A 1036 17.36 34.63 11.55
CA SER A 1036 16.04 34.10 11.85
C SER A 1036 15.96 32.57 11.71
N VAL A 1037 16.85 31.97 10.91
CA VAL A 1037 16.82 30.52 10.59
C VAL A 1037 17.97 29.71 11.18
N VAL A 1038 19.14 30.31 11.45
CA VAL A 1038 20.31 29.62 12.03
C VAL A 1038 20.72 30.25 13.35
N ASP A 1039 21.20 29.45 14.29
CA ASP A 1039 21.57 29.92 15.63
C ASP A 1039 22.69 30.96 15.65
N VAL A 1040 23.80 30.68 14.96
CA VAL A 1040 24.91 31.63 14.81
C VAL A 1040 25.48 31.50 13.40
N SER A 1041 25.70 32.64 12.75
CA SER A 1041 26.49 32.72 11.53
C SER A 1041 27.72 33.57 11.79
N CYS A 1042 28.85 33.29 11.15
CA CYS A 1042 30.07 34.04 11.34
C CYS A 1042 30.90 34.08 10.07
N VAL A 1043 31.29 35.26 9.63
CA VAL A 1043 32.24 35.41 8.52
C VAL A 1043 33.65 35.29 9.08
N THR A 1044 34.42 34.34 8.56
CA THR A 1044 35.81 34.07 8.93
C THR A 1044 36.75 34.39 7.76
N GLN A 1045 38.06 34.33 7.98
CA GLN A 1045 39.06 34.39 6.90
C GLN A 1045 38.92 33.26 5.86
N HIS A 1046 38.19 32.19 6.19
CA HIS A 1046 37.91 31.04 5.34
C HIS A 1046 36.49 31.06 4.76
N GLY A 1047 35.75 32.16 4.92
CA GLY A 1047 34.40 32.33 4.38
C GLY A 1047 33.30 32.26 5.43
N LEU A 1048 32.05 32.06 5.01
CA LEU A 1048 30.87 32.09 5.88
C LEU A 1048 30.69 30.75 6.60
N PHE A 1049 30.74 30.75 7.93
CA PHE A 1049 30.48 29.57 8.75
C PHE A 1049 29.12 29.65 9.44
N LEU A 1050 28.37 28.55 9.42
CA LEU A 1050 27.08 28.39 10.09
C LEU A 1050 27.21 27.41 11.25
N TYR A 1051 26.60 27.78 12.37
CA TYR A 1051 26.56 26.98 13.58
C TYR A 1051 25.12 26.77 14.01
N GLU A 1052 24.73 25.51 14.13
CA GLU A 1052 23.46 25.13 14.77
C GLU A 1052 23.76 24.49 16.12
N ALA A 1053 23.17 25.04 17.18
CA ALA A 1053 23.30 24.48 18.51
C ALA A 1053 22.27 23.36 18.69
N LEU A 1054 22.65 22.29 19.38
CA LEU A 1054 21.69 21.29 19.84
C LEU A 1054 21.52 21.43 21.36
N GLY A 1055 20.26 21.30 21.80
CA GLY A 1055 19.90 21.31 23.20
C GLY A 1055 20.56 20.17 24.00
N ALA A 1056 20.52 20.26 25.33
CA ALA A 1056 21.12 19.22 26.16
C ALA A 1056 20.35 17.90 26.09
N GLY A 1057 21.07 16.78 26.01
CA GLY A 1057 20.51 15.46 25.75
C GLY A 1057 20.38 15.10 24.27
N CYS A 1058 20.64 16.04 23.34
CA CYS A 1058 20.63 15.81 21.90
C CYS A 1058 22.03 15.45 21.39
N SER A 1059 22.60 14.35 21.91
CA SER A 1059 23.97 13.92 21.60
C SER A 1059 24.03 12.57 20.89
N THR A 1060 22.90 11.94 20.57
CA THR A 1060 22.86 10.65 19.87
C THR A 1060 23.01 10.84 18.35
N TYR A 1061 23.45 9.81 17.63
CA TYR A 1061 23.54 9.85 16.17
C TYR A 1061 22.24 10.31 15.47
N VAL A 1062 21.06 9.96 16.01
CA VAL A 1062 19.77 10.40 15.45
C VAL A 1062 19.60 11.92 15.56
N ASP A 1063 19.98 12.49 16.71
CA ASP A 1063 19.91 13.94 16.96
C ASP A 1063 20.91 14.70 16.08
N LEU A 1064 22.14 14.19 16.00
CA LEU A 1064 23.18 14.75 15.14
C LEU A 1064 22.75 14.70 13.66
N ARG A 1065 22.13 13.61 13.22
CA ARG A 1065 21.60 13.48 11.85
C ARG A 1065 20.48 14.48 11.59
N SER A 1066 19.57 14.64 12.54
CA SER A 1066 18.47 15.62 12.45
C SER A 1066 19.02 17.05 12.36
N GLY A 1067 19.98 17.39 13.23
CA GLY A 1067 20.66 18.69 13.20
C GLY A 1067 21.44 18.91 11.90
N ALA A 1068 22.14 17.90 11.40
CA ALA A 1068 22.91 17.99 10.16
C ALA A 1068 22.01 18.23 8.95
N THR A 1069 20.88 17.51 8.89
CA THR A 1069 19.87 17.68 7.84
C THR A 1069 19.31 19.10 7.86
N ARG A 1070 18.93 19.61 9.04
CA ARG A 1070 18.44 20.98 9.20
C ARG A 1070 19.48 22.03 8.82
N LEU A 1071 20.75 21.83 9.17
CA LEU A 1071 21.82 22.75 8.82
C LEU A 1071 22.09 22.77 7.30
N LEU A 1072 21.94 21.63 6.60
CA LEU A 1072 21.97 21.56 5.14
C LEU A 1072 20.77 22.24 4.49
N GLU A 1073 19.58 22.07 5.07
CA GLU A 1073 18.35 22.76 4.66
C GLU A 1073 18.51 24.29 4.76
N ILE A 1074 19.01 24.78 5.89
CA ILE A 1074 19.35 26.19 6.10
C ILE A 1074 20.37 26.64 5.06
N ASN A 1075 21.44 25.88 4.84
CA ASN A 1075 22.47 26.23 3.86
C ASN A 1075 21.90 26.37 2.44
N HIS A 1076 20.93 25.52 2.07
CA HIS A 1076 20.24 25.61 0.77
C HIS A 1076 19.35 26.86 0.64
N THR A 1077 18.95 27.48 1.75
CA THR A 1077 18.19 28.74 1.70
C THR A 1077 19.05 29.97 1.45
N LEU A 1078 20.37 29.88 1.65
CA LEU A 1078 21.27 31.03 1.49
C LEU A 1078 21.52 31.38 0.02
N PRO A 1079 21.76 32.66 -0.32
CA PRO A 1079 22.11 33.07 -1.69
C PRO A 1079 23.42 32.45 -2.21
N ALA A 1080 24.34 32.13 -1.30
CA ALA A 1080 25.58 31.42 -1.57
C ALA A 1080 25.81 30.39 -0.44
N PRO A 1081 26.32 29.20 -0.73
CA PRO A 1081 26.55 28.17 0.28
C PRO A 1081 27.63 28.62 1.26
N ALA A 1082 27.46 28.27 2.52
CA ALA A 1082 28.43 28.47 3.57
C ALA A 1082 29.65 27.57 3.39
N ASP A 1083 30.83 28.12 3.67
CA ASP A 1083 32.14 27.46 3.57
C ASP A 1083 32.40 26.47 4.71
N GLY A 1084 31.65 26.57 5.81
CA GLY A 1084 31.75 25.67 6.96
C GLY A 1084 30.42 25.47 7.68
N LEU A 1085 30.05 24.23 7.94
CA LEU A 1085 28.85 23.84 8.66
C LEU A 1085 29.24 23.13 9.96
N TYR A 1086 28.76 23.63 11.10
CA TYR A 1086 29.09 23.12 12.43
C TYR A 1086 27.83 22.82 13.26
N LEU A 1087 27.73 21.62 13.80
CA LEU A 1087 26.82 21.27 14.87
C LEU A 1087 27.49 21.47 16.22
N VAL A 1088 26.78 22.10 17.15
CA VAL A 1088 27.33 22.53 18.43
C VAL A 1088 26.58 21.89 19.59
N LEU A 1089 27.20 20.91 20.24
CA LEU A 1089 26.60 20.15 21.32
C LEU A 1089 26.95 20.73 22.69
N SER A 1090 26.05 20.55 23.68
CA SER A 1090 26.32 20.90 25.08
C SER A 1090 27.30 19.95 25.77
N GLU A 1091 27.44 18.73 25.26
CA GLU A 1091 28.20 17.64 25.84
C GLU A 1091 28.77 16.75 24.72
N PRO A 1092 29.76 15.88 24.99
CA PRO A 1092 30.30 14.95 23.99
C PRO A 1092 29.19 14.10 23.34
N PRO A 1093 29.36 13.71 22.07
CA PRO A 1093 28.44 12.78 21.40
C PRO A 1093 28.31 11.48 22.21
N ALA A 1094 27.11 10.89 22.21
CA ALA A 1094 26.84 9.65 22.93
C ALA A 1094 27.60 8.47 22.30
N GLU A 1095 27.79 8.50 20.98
CA GLU A 1095 28.56 7.52 20.23
C GLU A 1095 29.76 8.16 19.52
N ASP A 1096 30.98 7.71 19.81
CA ASP A 1096 32.20 8.29 19.23
C ASP A 1096 32.24 8.21 17.68
N TRP A 1097 31.70 7.12 17.10
CA TRP A 1097 31.65 6.92 15.64
C TRP A 1097 30.65 7.84 14.92
N SER A 1098 29.73 8.47 15.66
CA SER A 1098 28.69 9.33 15.08
C SER A 1098 29.29 10.58 14.45
N VAL A 1099 30.37 11.12 15.03
CA VAL A 1099 31.06 12.31 14.53
C VAL A 1099 31.65 12.07 13.15
N ASP A 1100 32.39 10.97 12.99
CA ASP A 1100 32.98 10.56 11.70
C ASP A 1100 31.89 10.36 10.64
N THR A 1101 30.79 9.71 11.01
CA THR A 1101 29.67 9.47 10.09
C THR A 1101 29.00 10.77 9.64
N ILE A 1102 28.79 11.71 10.56
CA ILE A 1102 28.16 13.01 10.25
C ILE A 1102 29.07 13.84 9.34
N ARG A 1103 30.38 13.83 9.60
CA ARG A 1103 31.38 14.48 8.75
C ARG A 1103 31.45 13.85 7.35
N ASP A 1104 31.48 12.52 7.27
CA ASP A 1104 31.74 11.83 6.01
C ASP A 1104 30.50 11.80 5.10
N VAL A 1105 29.31 11.64 5.69
CA VAL A 1105 28.03 11.57 4.96
C VAL A 1105 27.42 12.95 4.71
N PHE A 1106 27.32 13.79 5.74
CA PHE A 1106 26.61 15.08 5.65
C PHE A 1106 27.55 16.27 5.41
N ARG A 1107 28.87 16.07 5.48
CA ARG A 1107 29.88 17.14 5.37
C ARG A 1107 29.70 18.25 6.41
N VAL A 1108 29.13 17.90 7.57
CA VAL A 1108 28.93 18.78 8.72
C VAL A 1108 29.94 18.40 9.81
N ASN A 1109 30.64 19.38 10.37
CA ASN A 1109 31.55 19.14 11.50
C ASN A 1109 30.77 19.17 12.81
N VAL A 1110 31.22 18.41 13.80
CA VAL A 1110 30.58 18.37 15.13
C VAL A 1110 31.57 18.85 16.18
N ILE A 1111 31.19 19.89 16.91
CA ILE A 1111 31.93 20.40 18.07
C ILE A 1111 31.04 20.33 19.30
N TRP A 1112 31.64 20.16 20.47
CA TRP A 1112 30.92 20.11 21.73
C TRP A 1112 31.65 20.84 22.83
N ARG A 1113 30.90 21.30 23.82
CA ARG A 1113 31.47 21.95 24.99
C ARG A 1113 32.06 20.90 25.94
N SER A 1114 33.33 21.06 26.32
CA SER A 1114 33.98 20.29 27.36
C SER A 1114 34.23 21.18 28.60
N PRO A 1115 34.53 20.59 29.79
CA PRO A 1115 34.85 21.38 30.98
C PRO A 1115 36.07 22.30 30.82
N THR A 1116 36.97 21.98 29.88
CA THR A 1116 38.23 22.72 29.64
C THR A 1116 38.22 23.55 28.36
N GLY A 1117 37.14 23.55 27.56
CA GLY A 1117 37.07 24.28 26.30
C GLY A 1117 36.06 23.70 25.31
N TRP A 1118 36.41 23.66 24.03
CA TRP A 1118 35.63 23.02 22.96
C TRP A 1118 36.37 21.79 22.44
N GLY A 1119 35.68 20.66 22.37
CA GLY A 1119 36.16 19.42 21.76
C GLY A 1119 35.47 19.18 20.41
N GLY A 1120 36.04 18.28 19.61
CA GLY A 1120 35.45 17.83 18.36
C GLY A 1120 36.26 18.16 17.12
N ASP A 1121 35.73 17.70 15.98
CA ASP A 1121 36.41 17.74 14.71
C ASP A 1121 36.64 19.17 14.23
N ASN A 1122 37.89 19.49 13.91
CA ASN A 1122 38.30 20.81 13.43
C ASN A 1122 37.86 21.97 14.34
N ALA A 1123 37.74 21.75 15.66
CA ALA A 1123 37.36 22.80 16.61
C ALA A 1123 38.26 24.05 16.50
N HIS A 1124 39.56 23.86 16.23
CA HIS A 1124 40.49 24.98 15.98
C HIS A 1124 40.11 25.82 14.74
N THR A 1125 39.67 25.17 13.67
CA THR A 1125 39.22 25.83 12.43
C THR A 1125 37.87 26.51 12.64
N ALA A 1126 36.98 25.92 13.44
CA ALA A 1126 35.69 26.50 13.81
C ALA A 1126 35.88 27.90 14.42
N PHE A 1127 36.86 28.07 15.30
CA PHE A 1127 37.13 29.36 15.95
C PHE A 1127 38.19 30.22 15.23
N GLY A 1128 38.54 29.91 13.97
CA GLY A 1128 39.46 30.72 13.17
C GLY A 1128 40.94 30.68 13.61
N SER A 1129 41.32 29.73 14.48
CA SER A 1129 42.71 29.58 14.93
C SER A 1129 43.54 28.75 13.93
N SER A 1130 44.59 29.35 13.38
CA SER A 1130 45.59 28.65 12.57
C SER A 1130 46.32 27.64 13.45
N GLY A 1131 46.21 26.35 13.16
CA GLY A 1131 46.85 25.29 13.94
C GLY A 1131 48.36 25.49 14.06
N VAL A 1132 48.81 25.98 15.20
CA VAL A 1132 50.18 25.78 15.69
C VAL A 1132 50.11 24.62 16.66
N SER A 1133 50.62 23.47 16.22
CA SER A 1133 50.88 22.33 17.08
C SER A 1133 51.75 22.77 18.25
N ASN A 1134 51.31 22.52 19.49
CA ASN A 1134 52.22 22.47 20.62
C ASN A 1134 51.88 21.26 21.48
N HIS A 1135 52.83 20.32 21.50
CA HIS A 1135 52.96 19.31 22.54
C HIS A 1135 52.97 19.96 23.92
N GLN A 1136 52.07 19.52 24.81
CA GLN A 1136 52.39 19.03 26.16
C GLN A 1136 51.19 18.36 26.80
#